data_AF-A0A8C7DF75-F1
#
_entry.id   AF-A0A8C7DF75-F1
#
_cell.length_a   1.000
_cell.length_b   1.000
_cell.length_c   1.000
_cell.angle_alpha   90.00
_cell.angle_beta   90.00
_cell.angle_gamma   90.00
#
_symmetry.space_group_name_H-M   'P 1'
#
loop_
_entity.id
_entity.type
_entity.pdbx_description
1 polymer ?
#
loop_
_entity_poly.entity_id
_entity_poly.type
_entity_poly.pdbx_seq_one_letter_code
_entity_poly.pdbx_strand_id
1 'polypeptide(L)'
;MTAWHSLNQLHLECFSNSLEGVPTDVCVYCCLAVKPSLYPSISAFKSDSTETSPDREIDEMATKKAVLFNLWGVVVSPSPAEVFLKCEETLKLPSGFLKKVVIDKHSAMERAERGKLTLSQMIPELDAECVSAASDQKVSLPAGFSVKSLLEELRDSTTVNKHILQTVAMLRRQGLLTGVLANQWVDDSGSGDSSGRLLSLLGGHFDVVLQSCRTGLRVPETDLFTSALTQLGVPPKQALWLGDDEEGVGAAEAVGMTAVLVKDLPEALKQVETFTGVQVVTGESYPASCNPEEVSHGYITIKPSVKLHYVEMGTGPPVMLCHGFPESWYSWRYQIPALADAGFRVLSLDMKGYGESTAPPDIEEYSQEQICQDLVTFMDKMGIPQVTLVGHDWGGAVVWNMARCHPERVRAVASLNTPLFPVDPSKDPMNFLKTVPIFDYQLYFQDPGVAETEMEKDLARTFKIFFHGSGDKDNVPEINTAGVCARGGLFVGLPDEIPRSSILSETALQFYITQFKDKGFRGPLNWYRNVVSNWKWLCSRPRAKLLMPALMVTAGKDPVLLPVFSKGMENMVRPHTHTHTHTHIFIHTCIHVDSTCDCDISVCQIPNLTRGHIEECGHWTQMERSVPVCVCVSVCVCVCVSLHRPMEGRLTV
;
A
#
# COMPACT_ATOMS: atom_id res chain seq x y z
N MET A 1 -28.53 36.46 0.33
CA MET A 1 -27.92 37.58 -0.43
C MET A 1 -27.60 38.70 0.57
N THR A 2 -26.45 39.35 0.39
CA THR A 2 -25.82 40.37 1.27
C THR A 2 -25.37 39.92 2.68
N ALA A 3 -24.41 38.99 2.72
CA ALA A 3 -23.42 38.83 3.80
C ALA A 3 -22.22 37.93 3.36
N TRP A 4 -21.84 37.97 2.08
CA TRP A 4 -20.86 37.05 1.47
C TRP A 4 -19.88 37.76 0.52
N HIS A 5 -19.58 39.04 0.76
CA HIS A 5 -18.77 39.89 -0.14
C HIS A 5 -17.67 40.72 0.55
N SER A 6 -17.19 40.32 1.73
CA SER A 6 -16.20 41.13 2.48
C SER A 6 -15.00 40.36 3.03
N LEU A 7 -14.68 39.18 2.51
CA LEU A 7 -13.50 38.40 2.93
C LEU A 7 -12.50 38.06 1.81
N ASN A 8 -12.77 38.48 0.56
CA ASN A 8 -11.92 38.19 -0.61
C ASN A 8 -11.06 39.38 -1.10
N GLN A 9 -10.83 40.40 -0.27
CA GLN A 9 -10.12 41.63 -0.69
C GLN A 9 -8.92 42.02 0.18
N LEU A 10 -8.35 41.09 0.96
CA LEU A 10 -7.21 41.38 1.85
C LEU A 10 -5.97 40.50 1.63
N HIS A 11 -5.92 39.72 0.55
CA HIS A 11 -4.76 38.85 0.25
C HIS A 11 -4.05 39.13 -1.08
N LEU A 12 -4.44 40.18 -1.81
CA LEU A 12 -3.93 40.48 -3.16
C LEU A 12 -3.01 41.73 -3.25
N GLU A 13 -2.60 42.34 -2.14
CA GLU A 13 -1.78 43.58 -2.17
C GLU A 13 -0.40 43.51 -1.48
N CYS A 14 0.11 42.31 -1.11
CA CYS A 14 1.44 42.19 -0.49
C CYS A 14 2.55 41.58 -1.39
N PHE A 15 2.30 41.36 -2.68
CA PHE A 15 3.31 40.82 -3.61
C PHE A 15 3.43 41.65 -4.89
N SER A 16 3.75 42.93 -4.74
CA SER A 16 4.36 43.70 -5.83
C SER A 16 5.27 44.76 -5.23
N ASN A 17 6.52 44.78 -5.67
CA ASN A 17 7.62 45.70 -5.32
C ASN A 17 8.55 45.22 -4.19
N SER A 18 9.53 44.39 -4.56
CA SER A 18 10.97 44.71 -4.42
C SER A 18 11.81 43.42 -4.48
N LEU A 19 12.64 43.30 -5.52
CA LEU A 19 14.08 42.95 -5.46
C LEU A 19 14.52 42.32 -6.79
N GLU A 20 15.09 43.18 -7.63
CA GLU A 20 16.02 42.81 -8.69
C GLU A 20 17.35 42.34 -8.06
N GLY A 21 17.91 41.24 -8.57
CA GLY A 21 19.35 40.94 -8.50
C GLY A 21 19.88 40.20 -7.27
N VAL A 22 19.70 38.87 -7.20
CA VAL A 22 20.56 37.93 -6.44
C VAL A 22 20.61 36.58 -7.21
N PRO A 23 21.75 35.85 -7.29
CA PRO A 23 21.87 34.64 -8.11
C PRO A 23 21.01 33.48 -7.62
N THR A 24 20.49 32.71 -8.57
CA THR A 24 19.79 31.43 -8.37
C THR A 24 20.73 30.40 -7.72
N ASP A 25 20.59 30.21 -6.41
CA ASP A 25 20.89 28.95 -5.68
C ASP A 25 20.50 29.12 -4.20
N VAL A 26 19.19 29.11 -3.88
CA VAL A 26 18.67 28.83 -2.53
C VAL A 26 17.27 28.21 -2.64
N CYS A 27 17.15 26.90 -2.42
CA CYS A 27 15.88 26.25 -2.11
C CYS A 27 15.42 26.69 -0.71
N VAL A 28 14.49 27.63 -0.63
CA VAL A 28 13.83 28.01 0.63
C VAL A 28 12.72 27.00 0.92
N TYR A 29 12.97 26.10 1.88
CA TYR A 29 11.93 25.34 2.58
C TYR A 29 11.11 26.29 3.46
N CYS A 30 9.87 26.57 3.10
CA CYS A 30 8.91 27.20 4.01
C CYS A 30 8.04 26.12 4.69
N CYS A 31 8.38 25.78 5.92
CA CYS A 31 7.48 25.12 6.86
C CYS A 31 6.34 26.09 7.24
N LEU A 32 5.12 25.83 6.75
CA LEU A 32 3.91 26.39 7.36
C LEU A 32 3.40 25.42 8.42
N ALA A 33 3.63 25.79 9.67
CA ALA A 33 3.05 25.16 10.84
C ALA A 33 1.51 25.29 10.82
N VAL A 34 0.81 24.20 10.53
CA VAL A 34 -0.63 24.11 10.73
C VAL A 34 -0.88 23.87 12.23
N LYS A 35 -1.46 24.88 12.91
CA LYS A 35 -1.95 24.76 14.28
C LYS A 35 -3.08 23.70 14.35
N PRO A 36 -3.13 22.86 15.39
CA PRO A 36 -4.21 21.91 15.60
C PRO A 36 -5.43 22.58 16.27
N SER A 37 -6.60 22.02 15.97
CA SER A 37 -7.94 22.27 16.57
C SER A 37 -8.74 23.48 16.05
N LEU A 38 -9.87 23.17 15.41
CA LEU A 38 -11.23 23.60 15.76
C LEU A 38 -12.19 23.25 14.61
N TYR A 39 -12.79 22.06 14.65
CA TYR A 39 -14.07 21.83 13.98
C TYR A 39 -15.04 21.20 14.98
N PRO A 40 -16.19 21.83 15.24
CA PRO A 40 -17.19 21.31 16.16
C PRO A 40 -17.94 20.13 15.53
N SER A 41 -18.26 19.16 16.38
CA SER A 41 -19.13 18.02 16.10
C SER A 41 -20.48 18.49 15.55
N ILE A 42 -20.76 18.19 14.28
CA ILE A 42 -22.10 18.32 13.72
C ILE A 42 -22.83 16.99 13.98
N SER A 43 -23.53 16.95 15.11
CA SER A 43 -24.66 16.06 15.33
C SER A 43 -25.93 16.88 15.11
N ALA A 44 -26.72 16.54 14.07
CA ALA A 44 -28.17 16.73 13.99
C ALA A 44 -28.65 16.61 12.54
N PHE A 45 -29.07 15.41 12.14
CA PHE A 45 -30.25 15.24 11.31
C PHE A 45 -30.99 14.00 11.81
N LYS A 46 -32.00 14.23 12.66
CA LYS A 46 -33.00 13.22 13.02
C LYS A 46 -34.00 13.14 11.86
N SER A 47 -34.14 11.95 11.28
CA SER A 47 -35.36 11.56 10.57
C SER A 47 -36.07 10.50 11.42
N ASP A 48 -37.33 10.79 11.76
CA ASP A 48 -38.19 9.98 12.61
C ASP A 48 -38.54 8.61 12.03
N SER A 49 -38.79 7.70 12.97
CA SER A 49 -39.67 6.51 12.91
C SER A 49 -39.18 5.26 12.18
N THR A 50 -38.74 4.28 12.98
CA THR A 50 -39.43 2.99 13.14
C THR A 50 -38.95 2.33 14.44
N GLU A 51 -39.90 1.86 15.26
CA GLU A 51 -39.68 1.20 16.54
C GLU A 51 -38.69 0.03 16.44
N THR A 52 -37.56 0.12 17.15
CA THR A 52 -36.66 -1.01 17.41
C THR A 52 -36.77 -1.41 18.87
N SER A 53 -37.00 -2.70 19.13
CA SER A 53 -37.14 -3.26 20.47
C SER A 53 -35.86 -3.06 21.30
N PRO A 54 -35.98 -2.86 22.63
CA PRO A 54 -34.82 -2.67 23.51
C PRO A 54 -33.90 -3.90 23.59
N ASP A 55 -34.35 -5.05 23.08
CA ASP A 55 -33.58 -6.30 23.10
C ASP A 55 -32.51 -6.39 21.98
N ARG A 56 -32.52 -5.51 20.96
CA ARG A 56 -31.48 -5.50 19.90
C ARG A 56 -30.22 -4.72 20.25
N GLU A 57 -30.31 -3.66 21.06
CA GLU A 57 -29.11 -2.91 21.53
C GLU A 57 -28.28 -3.70 22.55
N ILE A 58 -28.89 -4.68 23.23
CA ILE A 58 -28.22 -5.46 24.27
C ILE A 58 -27.37 -6.59 23.68
N ASP A 59 -27.64 -7.02 22.44
CA ASP A 59 -26.94 -8.12 21.76
C ASP A 59 -25.80 -7.63 20.83
N GLU A 60 -25.82 -6.35 20.40
CA GLU A 60 -24.71 -5.71 19.66
C GLU A 60 -23.54 -5.25 20.56
N MET A 61 -23.70 -5.27 21.88
CA MET A 61 -22.62 -5.17 22.86
C MET A 61 -21.86 -6.51 23.04
N ALA A 62 -21.70 -7.28 21.97
CA ALA A 62 -20.73 -8.36 21.90
C ALA A 62 -19.39 -7.84 22.46
N THR A 63 -18.90 -8.50 23.50
CA THR A 63 -17.78 -8.06 24.36
C THR A 63 -16.56 -7.61 23.54
N LYS A 64 -16.40 -6.30 23.32
CA LYS A 64 -15.24 -5.74 22.61
C LYS A 64 -13.96 -6.10 23.37
N LYS A 65 -13.11 -6.93 22.77
CA LYS A 65 -11.79 -7.27 23.32
C LYS A 65 -10.72 -6.39 22.69
N ALA A 66 -9.66 -6.14 23.44
CA ALA A 66 -8.48 -5.42 22.95
C ALA A 66 -7.20 -6.21 23.18
N VAL A 67 -6.24 -6.04 22.27
CA VAL A 67 -4.86 -6.53 22.46
C VAL A 67 -3.91 -5.34 22.34
N LEU A 68 -3.20 -5.05 23.43
CA LEU A 68 -2.19 -4.00 23.53
C LEU A 68 -0.79 -4.62 23.45
N PHE A 69 0.11 -3.98 22.73
CA PHE A 69 1.47 -4.46 22.48
C PHE A 69 2.49 -3.43 22.97
N ASN A 70 3.58 -3.89 23.58
CA ASN A 70 4.76 -3.04 23.75
C ASN A 70 5.38 -2.74 22.39
N LEU A 71 5.93 -1.54 22.22
CA LEU A 71 6.65 -1.23 20.99
C LEU A 71 7.94 -2.06 20.91
N TRP A 72 8.85 -1.83 21.86
CA TRP A 72 10.17 -2.44 21.87
C TRP A 72 10.09 -3.91 22.29
N GLY A 73 10.91 -4.77 21.66
CA GLY A 73 10.97 -6.20 21.95
C GLY A 73 9.76 -7.02 21.46
N VAL A 74 8.65 -6.37 21.07
CA VAL A 74 7.45 -7.05 20.58
C VAL A 74 7.11 -6.61 19.15
N VAL A 75 6.64 -5.37 18.95
CA VAL A 75 6.31 -4.86 17.61
C VAL A 75 7.57 -4.59 16.78
N VAL A 76 8.62 -4.08 17.42
CA VAL A 76 9.94 -3.92 16.81
C VAL A 76 11.01 -4.65 17.63
N SER A 77 11.99 -5.22 16.94
CA SER A 77 13.11 -5.93 17.54
C SER A 77 14.44 -5.49 16.91
N PRO A 78 15.56 -5.52 17.64
CA PRO A 78 15.70 -5.88 19.07
C PRO A 78 15.18 -4.80 20.03
N SER A 79 15.08 -5.11 21.33
CA SER A 79 14.75 -4.09 22.35
C SER A 79 15.97 -3.21 22.66
N PRO A 80 15.78 -1.97 23.17
CA PRO A 80 16.90 -1.12 23.58
C PRO A 80 17.83 -1.81 24.58
N ALA A 81 17.28 -2.59 25.51
CA ALA A 81 18.06 -3.32 26.50
C ALA A 81 18.99 -4.36 25.86
N GLU A 82 18.54 -5.07 24.83
CA GLU A 82 19.35 -6.04 24.08
C GLU A 82 20.50 -5.36 23.32
N VAL A 83 20.20 -4.23 22.66
CA VAL A 83 21.22 -3.46 21.93
C VAL A 83 22.27 -2.91 22.89
N PHE A 84 21.86 -2.38 24.04
CA PHE A 84 22.79 -1.85 25.03
C PHE A 84 23.69 -2.94 25.62
N LEU A 85 23.15 -4.12 25.92
CA LEU A 85 23.95 -5.27 26.38
C LEU A 85 24.99 -5.68 25.33
N LYS A 86 24.60 -5.78 24.05
CA LYS A 86 25.52 -6.09 22.94
C LYS A 86 26.60 -5.01 22.78
N CYS A 87 26.24 -3.75 22.98
CA CYS A 87 27.18 -2.64 22.95
C CYS A 87 28.17 -2.71 24.13
N GLU A 88 27.72 -3.06 25.34
CA GLU A 88 28.60 -3.26 26.49
C GLU A 88 29.65 -4.34 26.22
N GLU A 89 29.24 -5.48 25.65
CA GLU A 89 30.16 -6.56 25.26
C GLU A 89 31.20 -6.09 24.24
N THR A 90 30.74 -5.37 23.20
CA THR A 90 31.59 -4.83 22.13
C THR A 90 32.60 -3.82 22.66
N LEU A 91 32.16 -2.95 23.57
CA LEU A 91 32.95 -1.88 24.18
C LEU A 91 33.75 -2.37 25.41
N LYS A 92 33.62 -3.65 25.78
CA LYS A 92 34.21 -4.27 26.98
C LYS A 92 33.86 -3.53 28.28
N LEU A 93 32.64 -3.02 28.36
CA LEU A 93 32.08 -2.43 29.57
C LEU A 93 31.53 -3.54 30.49
N PRO A 94 31.42 -3.30 31.81
CA PRO A 94 30.76 -4.24 32.70
C PRO A 94 29.31 -4.49 32.29
N SER A 95 28.88 -5.75 32.35
CA SER A 95 27.50 -6.12 32.01
C SER A 95 26.48 -5.38 32.89
N GLY A 96 25.47 -4.80 32.24
CA GLY A 96 24.43 -3.96 32.82
C GLY A 96 24.86 -2.53 33.14
N PHE A 97 26.04 -2.08 32.73
CA PHE A 97 26.51 -0.71 32.94
C PHE A 97 25.58 0.34 32.28
N LEU A 98 25.41 0.26 30.95
CA LEU A 98 24.53 1.16 30.19
C LEU A 98 23.08 0.98 30.62
N LYS A 99 22.64 -0.27 30.85
CA LYS A 99 21.28 -0.55 31.32
C LYS A 99 20.95 0.21 32.61
N LYS A 100 21.88 0.26 33.58
CA LYS A 100 21.68 0.99 34.84
C LYS A 100 21.60 2.49 34.65
N VAL A 101 22.44 3.07 33.78
CA VAL A 101 22.43 4.51 33.51
C VAL A 101 21.13 4.91 32.81
N VAL A 102 20.69 4.11 31.84
CA VAL A 102 19.51 4.41 31.03
C VAL A 102 18.20 4.23 31.82
N ILE A 103 18.08 3.18 32.64
CA ILE A 103 16.85 2.86 33.38
C ILE A 103 16.68 3.72 34.65
N ASP A 104 17.68 4.52 35.03
CA ASP A 104 17.56 5.40 36.20
C ASP A 104 16.36 6.35 36.09
N LYS A 105 15.63 6.54 37.20
CA LYS A 105 14.38 7.33 37.26
C LYS A 105 14.54 8.80 36.88
N HIS A 106 15.77 9.30 36.79
CA HIS A 106 16.07 10.68 36.43
C HIS A 106 16.98 10.80 35.21
N SER A 107 17.22 9.69 34.50
CA SER A 107 18.09 9.68 33.33
C SER A 107 17.56 10.63 32.23
N ALA A 108 18.48 11.10 31.40
CA ALA A 108 18.14 11.88 30.21
C ALA A 108 17.19 11.09 29.29
N MET A 109 17.33 9.76 29.23
CA MET A 109 16.45 8.89 28.44
C MET A 109 15.02 8.85 28.99
N GLU A 110 14.85 8.73 30.31
CA GLU A 110 13.53 8.78 30.94
C GLU A 110 12.82 10.11 30.66
N ARG A 111 13.57 11.22 30.81
CA ARG A 111 13.06 12.56 30.54
C ARG A 111 12.69 12.76 29.08
N ALA A 112 13.47 12.21 28.16
CA ALA A 112 13.17 12.23 26.72
C ALA A 112 11.93 11.38 26.37
N GLU A 113 11.80 10.19 26.98
CA GLU A 113 10.62 9.34 26.83
C GLU A 113 9.35 10.00 27.36
N ARG A 114 9.44 10.97 28.29
CA ARG A 114 8.31 11.81 28.72
C ARG A 114 8.11 13.09 27.91
N GLY A 115 8.90 13.27 26.86
CA GLY A 115 8.86 14.47 26.00
C GLY A 115 9.37 15.73 26.70
N LYS A 116 10.18 15.60 27.75
CA LYS A 116 10.87 16.73 28.40
C LYS A 116 12.14 17.14 27.68
N LEU A 117 12.75 16.20 26.95
CA LEU A 117 13.91 16.44 26.07
C LEU A 117 13.59 15.92 24.66
N THR A 118 14.16 16.56 23.66
CA THR A 118 14.27 15.99 22.30
C THR A 118 15.50 15.08 22.19
N LEU A 119 15.60 14.29 21.12
CA LEU A 119 16.74 13.42 20.86
C LEU A 119 18.07 14.21 20.85
N SER A 120 18.10 15.37 20.20
CA SER A 120 19.29 16.22 20.12
C SER A 120 19.71 16.80 21.48
N GLN A 121 18.77 16.96 22.41
CA GLN A 121 19.04 17.38 23.79
C GLN A 121 19.43 16.21 24.69
N MET A 122 18.80 15.04 24.49
CA MET A 122 19.04 13.83 25.28
C MET A 122 20.46 13.31 25.11
N ILE A 123 20.98 13.26 23.88
CA ILE A 123 22.30 12.68 23.58
C ILE A 123 23.43 13.26 24.46
N PRO A 124 23.68 14.58 24.49
CA PRO A 124 24.78 15.13 25.27
C PRO A 124 24.59 14.96 26.79
N GLU A 125 23.35 14.98 27.28
CA GLU A 125 23.07 14.77 28.70
C GLU A 125 23.31 13.31 29.10
N LEU A 126 22.86 12.35 28.28
CA LEU A 126 23.08 10.94 28.55
C LEU A 126 24.57 10.56 28.42
N ASP A 127 25.31 11.19 27.51
CA ASP A 127 26.78 11.03 27.45
C ASP A 127 27.44 11.48 28.77
N ALA A 128 27.02 12.61 29.33
CA ALA A 128 27.52 13.09 30.61
C ALA A 128 27.14 12.17 31.78
N GLU A 129 25.93 11.62 31.78
CA GLU A 129 25.46 10.62 32.76
C GLU A 129 26.32 9.34 32.69
N CYS A 130 26.63 8.84 31.48
CA CYS A 130 27.53 7.70 31.29
C CYS A 130 28.95 7.99 31.81
N VAL A 131 29.51 9.17 31.54
CA VAL A 131 30.84 9.57 32.04
C VAL A 131 30.85 9.64 33.57
N SER A 132 29.82 10.22 34.20
CA SER A 132 29.70 10.27 35.66
C SER A 132 29.63 8.87 36.25
N ALA A 133 28.75 8.01 35.71
CA ALA A 133 28.59 6.63 36.19
C ALA A 133 29.87 5.80 36.02
N ALA A 134 30.63 6.02 34.94
CA ALA A 134 31.91 5.36 34.71
C ALA A 134 32.95 5.79 35.75
N SER A 135 33.01 7.08 36.09
CA SER A 135 33.87 7.60 37.15
C SER A 135 33.53 6.98 38.51
N ASP A 136 32.24 6.95 38.87
CA ASP A 136 31.78 6.42 40.16
C ASP A 136 32.04 4.92 40.31
N GLN A 137 31.88 4.16 39.22
CA GLN A 137 32.09 2.71 39.19
C GLN A 137 33.53 2.31 38.86
N LYS A 138 34.44 3.28 38.67
CA LYS A 138 35.84 3.07 38.25
C LYS A 138 35.96 2.25 36.96
N VAL A 139 35.06 2.51 36.02
CA VAL A 139 35.05 1.94 34.67
C VAL A 139 35.69 2.94 33.71
N SER A 140 36.53 2.45 32.79
CA SER A 140 37.09 3.30 31.73
C SER A 140 36.20 3.21 30.49
N LEU A 141 35.65 4.33 30.04
CA LEU A 141 34.97 4.40 28.74
C LEU A 141 36.01 4.43 27.60
N PRO A 142 35.77 3.76 26.46
CA PRO A 142 36.62 3.85 25.27
C PRO A 142 36.69 5.27 24.69
N ALA A 143 37.79 5.62 24.03
CA ALA A 143 38.05 6.97 23.48
C ALA A 143 37.06 7.44 22.39
N GLY A 144 36.22 6.55 21.86
CA GLY A 144 35.17 6.86 20.89
C GLY A 144 33.76 6.58 21.39
N PHE A 145 33.58 6.41 22.70
CA PHE A 145 32.24 6.21 23.28
C PHE A 145 31.37 7.44 23.02
N SER A 146 30.19 7.22 22.45
CA SER A 146 29.12 8.21 22.39
C SER A 146 27.76 7.53 22.38
N VAL A 147 26.84 8.07 23.16
CA VAL A 147 25.42 7.71 23.14
C VAL A 147 24.82 7.87 21.76
N LYS A 148 25.27 8.85 20.97
CA LYS A 148 24.80 9.03 19.59
C LYS A 148 24.98 7.74 18.78
N SER A 149 26.17 7.14 18.82
CA SER A 149 26.47 5.91 18.09
C SER A 149 25.67 4.72 18.60
N LEU A 150 25.38 4.66 19.91
CA LEU A 150 24.52 3.62 20.48
C LEU A 150 23.08 3.71 19.95
N LEU A 151 22.54 4.93 19.86
CA LEU A 151 21.18 5.17 19.33
C LEU A 151 21.12 5.00 17.81
N GLU A 152 22.20 5.30 17.08
CA GLU A 152 22.33 4.98 15.66
C GLU A 152 22.34 3.46 15.43
N GLU A 153 23.10 2.68 16.22
CA GLU A 153 23.07 1.21 16.16
C GLU A 153 21.69 0.65 16.51
N LEU A 154 21.01 1.21 17.53
CA LEU A 154 19.64 0.84 17.86
C LEU A 154 18.72 1.06 16.66
N ARG A 155 18.76 2.26 16.05
CA ARG A 155 17.95 2.58 14.87
C ARG A 155 18.25 1.65 13.70
N ASP A 156 19.52 1.43 13.39
CA ASP A 156 19.95 0.69 12.21
C ASP A 156 19.73 -0.83 12.35
N SER A 157 19.69 -1.34 13.58
CA SER A 157 19.34 -2.73 13.89
C SER A 157 17.84 -2.98 14.06
N THR A 158 17.03 -1.91 14.21
CA THR A 158 15.59 -2.04 14.44
C THR A 158 14.88 -2.57 13.20
N THR A 159 14.13 -3.64 13.38
CA THR A 159 13.26 -4.25 12.37
C THR A 159 11.85 -4.41 12.91
N VAL A 160 10.86 -4.32 12.02
CA VAL A 160 9.45 -4.52 12.38
C VAL A 160 9.11 -6.01 12.36
N ASN A 161 8.47 -6.48 13.42
CA ASN A 161 8.04 -7.85 13.54
C ASN A 161 6.80 -8.13 12.69
N LYS A 162 7.00 -8.72 11.52
CA LYS A 162 5.94 -9.00 10.55
C LYS A 162 4.82 -9.88 11.12
N HIS A 163 5.16 -10.88 11.94
CA HIS A 163 4.16 -11.77 12.56
C HIS A 163 3.23 -11.00 13.50
N ILE A 164 3.74 -9.98 14.20
CA ILE A 164 2.90 -9.10 15.03
C ILE A 164 1.96 -8.27 14.17
N LEU A 165 2.44 -7.64 13.08
CA LEU A 165 1.57 -6.87 12.18
C LEU A 165 0.50 -7.74 11.51
N GLN A 166 0.84 -8.97 11.12
CA GLN A 166 -0.11 -9.95 10.59
C GLN A 166 -1.16 -10.35 11.62
N THR A 167 -0.73 -10.62 12.86
CA THR A 167 -1.63 -10.88 13.98
C THR A 167 -2.60 -9.72 14.18
N VAL A 168 -2.09 -8.49 14.23
CA VAL A 168 -2.87 -7.26 14.40
C VAL A 168 -3.91 -7.11 13.28
N ALA A 169 -3.50 -7.31 12.01
CA ALA A 169 -4.42 -7.26 10.89
C ALA A 169 -5.53 -8.31 11.00
N MET A 170 -5.23 -9.52 11.48
CA MET A 170 -6.22 -10.58 11.70
C MET A 170 -7.20 -10.23 12.83
N LEU A 171 -6.68 -9.77 13.96
CA LEU A 171 -7.50 -9.35 15.11
C LEU A 171 -8.49 -8.25 14.70
N ARG A 172 -8.01 -7.22 13.98
CA ARG A 172 -8.86 -6.13 13.49
C ARG A 172 -9.92 -6.60 12.49
N ARG A 173 -9.57 -7.53 11.58
CA ARG A 173 -10.55 -8.14 10.66
C ARG A 173 -11.67 -8.89 11.37
N GLN A 174 -11.41 -9.43 12.56
CA GLN A 174 -12.40 -10.09 13.42
C GLN A 174 -13.12 -9.12 14.37
N GLY A 175 -12.91 -7.80 14.21
CA GLY A 175 -13.55 -6.76 15.02
C GLY A 175 -12.93 -6.54 16.39
N LEU A 176 -11.76 -7.12 16.68
CA LEU A 176 -11.01 -6.82 17.91
C LEU A 176 -10.19 -5.55 17.74
N LEU A 177 -10.06 -4.81 18.83
CA LEU A 177 -9.29 -3.58 18.87
C LEU A 177 -7.82 -3.86 19.19
N THR A 178 -6.93 -3.08 18.60
CA THR A 178 -5.49 -3.22 18.85
C THR A 178 -4.85 -1.88 19.17
N GLY A 179 -3.81 -1.91 20.00
CA GLY A 179 -3.04 -0.71 20.28
C GLY A 179 -1.59 -0.99 20.59
N VAL A 180 -0.73 0.00 20.38
CA VAL A 180 0.69 -0.08 20.76
C VAL A 180 1.00 1.00 21.79
N LEU A 181 1.69 0.61 22.85
CA LEU A 181 2.23 1.52 23.86
C LEU A 181 3.72 1.67 23.61
N ALA A 182 4.15 2.89 23.30
CA ALA A 182 5.47 3.17 22.79
C ALA A 182 6.22 4.11 23.74
N ASN A 183 7.14 3.54 24.53
CA ASN A 183 8.18 4.32 25.19
C ASN A 183 9.11 4.90 24.11
N GLN A 184 8.89 6.15 23.74
CA GLN A 184 9.55 6.84 22.64
C GLN A 184 9.84 8.29 23.00
N TRP A 185 10.85 8.85 22.36
CA TRP A 185 11.26 10.25 22.48
C TRP A 185 10.92 11.05 21.21
N VAL A 186 11.00 12.39 21.32
CA VAL A 186 10.84 13.28 20.17
C VAL A 186 12.13 13.30 19.36
N ASP A 187 12.12 12.68 18.18
CA ASP A 187 13.22 12.74 17.22
C ASP A 187 13.18 14.06 16.42
N ASP A 188 14.08 14.97 16.76
CA ASP A 188 14.29 16.25 16.08
C ASP A 188 15.54 16.23 15.17
N SER A 189 16.10 15.05 14.91
CA SER A 189 17.21 14.92 13.98
C SER A 189 16.70 15.15 12.54
N GLY A 190 17.46 15.90 11.73
CA GLY A 190 17.14 16.11 10.31
C GLY A 190 17.10 14.82 9.47
N SER A 191 17.42 13.66 10.07
CA SER A 191 17.28 12.30 9.55
C SER A 191 15.93 11.64 9.85
N GLY A 192 14.93 12.38 10.37
CA GLY A 192 13.64 11.88 10.87
C GLY A 192 12.73 11.08 9.92
N ASP A 193 13.23 10.69 8.75
CA ASP A 193 12.54 9.84 7.79
C ASP A 193 12.28 8.43 8.38
N SER A 194 13.19 7.85 9.17
CA SER A 194 13.01 6.50 9.73
C SER A 194 11.96 6.44 10.84
N SER A 195 12.04 7.34 11.83
CA SER A 195 11.14 7.38 12.99
C SER A 195 9.72 7.79 12.56
N GLY A 196 9.62 8.76 11.63
CA GLY A 196 8.35 9.15 11.02
C GLY A 196 7.70 8.03 10.21
N ARG A 197 8.48 7.27 9.42
CA ARG A 197 7.98 6.08 8.69
C ARG A 197 7.45 5.01 9.64
N LEU A 198 8.17 4.70 10.72
CA LEU A 198 7.71 3.71 11.70
C LEU A 198 6.38 4.14 12.31
N LEU A 199 6.26 5.40 12.75
CA LEU A 199 5.00 5.91 13.30
C LEU A 199 3.85 5.89 12.29
N SER A 200 4.12 6.22 11.03
CA SER A 200 3.13 6.14 9.96
C SER A 200 2.67 4.69 9.72
N LEU A 201 3.60 3.73 9.72
CA LEU A 201 3.29 2.31 9.62
C LEU A 201 2.41 1.85 10.78
N LEU A 202 2.80 2.18 12.02
CA LEU A 202 2.02 1.81 13.21
C LEU A 202 0.61 2.42 13.18
N GLY A 203 0.48 3.69 12.78
CA GLY A 203 -0.82 4.35 12.64
C GLY A 203 -1.73 3.71 11.60
N GLY A 204 -1.18 3.05 10.57
CA GLY A 204 -1.97 2.28 9.60
C GLY A 204 -2.43 0.90 10.11
N HIS A 205 -1.69 0.31 11.06
CA HIS A 205 -1.96 -1.04 11.53
C HIS A 205 -2.78 -1.12 12.82
N PHE A 206 -2.65 -0.16 13.73
CA PHE A 206 -3.27 -0.20 15.06
C PHE A 206 -4.39 0.83 15.22
N ASP A 207 -5.41 0.52 16.02
CA ASP A 207 -6.50 1.48 16.30
C ASP A 207 -6.04 2.62 17.22
N VAL A 208 -5.07 2.35 18.10
CA VAL A 208 -4.44 3.36 18.97
C VAL A 208 -2.91 3.19 19.02
N VAL A 209 -2.18 4.31 18.88
CA VAL A 209 -0.73 4.39 19.07
C VAL A 209 -0.44 5.43 20.16
N LEU A 210 -0.10 5.00 21.37
CA LEU A 210 0.25 5.93 22.46
C LEU A 210 1.76 6.09 22.57
N GLN A 211 2.23 7.29 22.26
CA GLN A 211 3.63 7.69 22.41
C GLN A 211 3.86 8.31 23.79
N SER A 212 4.79 7.77 24.56
CA SER A 212 5.09 8.27 25.90
C SER A 212 5.53 9.73 25.91
N CYS A 213 6.28 10.17 24.89
CA CYS A 213 6.70 11.57 24.79
C CYS A 213 5.56 12.55 24.52
N ARG A 214 4.40 12.06 24.09
CA ARG A 214 3.20 12.87 23.85
C ARG A 214 2.26 12.86 25.04
N THR A 215 2.12 11.72 25.71
CA THR A 215 1.26 11.57 26.89
C THR A 215 1.93 12.03 28.18
N GLY A 216 3.28 12.02 28.22
CA GLY A 216 4.06 12.19 29.45
C GLY A 216 4.06 10.95 30.36
N LEU A 217 3.39 9.87 29.93
CA LEU A 217 3.23 8.61 30.66
C LEU A 217 3.96 7.50 29.90
N ARG A 218 4.64 6.61 30.61
CA ARG A 218 5.45 5.53 30.02
C ARG A 218 5.07 4.17 30.60
N VAL A 219 5.34 3.09 29.90
CA VAL A 219 5.38 1.74 30.53
C VAL A 219 6.57 1.73 31.50
N PRO A 220 6.41 1.26 32.77
CA PRO A 220 5.29 0.47 33.33
C PRO A 220 4.28 1.26 34.18
N GLU A 221 4.01 2.54 33.91
CA GLU A 221 3.01 3.31 34.65
C GLU A 221 1.58 2.87 34.30
N THR A 222 0.79 2.51 35.33
CA THR A 222 -0.58 2.00 35.18
C THR A 222 -1.52 2.97 34.46
N ASP A 223 -1.25 4.27 34.56
CA ASP A 223 -2.05 5.32 33.94
C ASP A 223 -1.98 5.28 32.41
N LEU A 224 -0.86 4.83 31.83
CA LEU A 224 -0.73 4.70 30.37
C LEU A 224 -1.66 3.60 29.84
N PHE A 225 -1.71 2.45 30.51
CA PHE A 225 -2.62 1.35 30.19
C PHE A 225 -4.08 1.80 30.32
N THR A 226 -4.41 2.49 31.42
CA THR A 226 -5.76 3.01 31.67
C THR A 226 -6.18 4.00 30.59
N SER A 227 -5.27 4.88 30.14
CA SER A 227 -5.53 5.80 29.03
C SER A 227 -5.81 5.06 27.72
N ALA A 228 -5.04 4.02 27.39
CA ALA A 228 -5.25 3.22 26.18
C ALA A 228 -6.62 2.53 26.18
N LEU A 229 -6.97 1.87 27.28
CA LEU A 229 -8.26 1.21 27.46
C LEU A 229 -9.43 2.19 27.37
N THR A 230 -9.27 3.40 27.92
CA THR A 230 -10.27 4.46 27.83
C THR A 230 -10.49 4.91 26.40
N GLN A 231 -9.41 5.11 25.62
CA GLN A 231 -9.53 5.48 24.19
C GLN A 231 -10.19 4.38 23.35
N LEU A 232 -9.91 3.12 23.66
CA LEU A 232 -10.51 1.97 22.98
C LEU A 232 -11.95 1.67 23.47
N GLY A 233 -12.37 2.21 24.62
CA GLY A 233 -13.65 1.90 25.23
C GLY A 233 -13.77 0.45 25.70
N VAL A 234 -12.67 -0.16 26.14
CA VAL A 234 -12.60 -1.58 26.54
C VAL A 234 -12.28 -1.70 28.04
N PRO A 235 -13.03 -2.50 28.82
CA PRO A 235 -12.73 -2.70 30.23
C PRO A 235 -11.45 -3.55 30.42
N PRO A 236 -10.67 -3.36 31.49
CA PRO A 236 -9.39 -4.07 31.68
C PRO A 236 -9.45 -5.59 31.54
N LYS A 237 -10.51 -6.22 32.07
CA LYS A 237 -10.71 -7.68 32.00
C LYS A 237 -10.89 -8.23 30.56
N GLN A 238 -11.19 -7.37 29.60
CA GLN A 238 -11.34 -7.70 28.18
C GLN A 238 -10.13 -7.30 27.35
N ALA A 239 -9.03 -6.90 28.00
CA ALA A 239 -7.80 -6.54 27.34
C ALA A 239 -6.64 -7.47 27.71
N LEU A 240 -5.80 -7.74 26.72
CA LEU A 240 -4.56 -8.48 26.87
C LEU A 240 -3.37 -7.57 26.54
N TRP A 241 -2.31 -7.62 27.36
CA TRP A 241 -1.03 -6.97 27.12
C TRP A 241 0.04 -7.97 26.69
N LEU A 242 0.80 -7.66 25.64
CA LEU A 242 2.05 -8.35 25.30
C LEU A 242 3.22 -7.41 25.57
N GLY A 243 4.06 -7.75 26.54
CA GLY A 243 5.27 -7.01 26.90
C GLY A 243 6.53 -7.87 26.83
N ASP A 244 7.68 -7.25 26.64
CA ASP A 244 9.00 -7.91 26.64
C ASP A 244 9.67 -7.90 28.04
N ASP A 245 9.09 -7.20 29.03
CA ASP A 245 9.63 -7.05 30.37
C ASP A 245 8.62 -7.37 31.50
N GLU A 246 9.14 -7.80 32.65
CA GLU A 246 8.32 -8.19 33.82
C GLU A 246 7.63 -7.00 34.50
N GLU A 247 8.20 -5.79 34.44
CA GLU A 247 7.62 -4.61 35.10
C GLU A 247 6.34 -4.17 34.36
N GLY A 248 6.39 -4.14 33.03
CA GLY A 248 5.23 -3.85 32.17
C GLY A 248 4.12 -4.88 32.34
N VAL A 249 4.46 -6.17 32.46
CA VAL A 249 3.50 -7.25 32.74
C VAL A 249 2.82 -7.03 34.09
N GLY A 250 3.61 -6.81 35.15
CA GLY A 250 3.06 -6.57 36.49
C GLY A 250 2.17 -5.32 36.57
N ALA A 251 2.51 -4.27 35.83
CA ALA A 251 1.69 -3.06 35.75
C ALA A 251 0.34 -3.29 35.03
N ALA A 252 0.34 -4.04 33.92
CA ALA A 252 -0.88 -4.40 33.22
C ALA A 252 -1.81 -5.27 34.10
N GLU A 253 -1.24 -6.24 34.82
CA GLU A 253 -2.00 -7.07 35.77
C GLU A 253 -2.58 -6.24 36.92
N ALA A 254 -1.84 -5.24 37.43
CA ALA A 254 -2.31 -4.33 38.46
C ALA A 254 -3.53 -3.48 38.02
N VAL A 255 -3.65 -3.20 36.71
CA VAL A 255 -4.83 -2.56 36.10
C VAL A 255 -6.00 -3.54 35.90
N GLY A 256 -5.75 -4.85 36.04
CA GLY A 256 -6.74 -5.91 35.88
C GLY A 256 -6.83 -6.49 34.47
N MET A 257 -5.77 -6.31 33.66
CA MET A 257 -5.64 -6.91 32.34
C MET A 257 -5.09 -8.34 32.41
N THR A 258 -5.29 -9.12 31.35
CA THR A 258 -4.46 -10.30 31.10
C THR A 258 -3.11 -9.82 30.55
N ALA A 259 -1.99 -10.39 30.97
CA ALA A 259 -0.68 -9.98 30.48
C ALA A 259 0.19 -11.20 30.13
N VAL A 260 0.97 -11.07 29.06
CA VAL A 260 1.85 -12.11 28.52
C VAL A 260 3.25 -11.54 28.38
N LEU A 261 4.21 -12.19 29.02
CA LEU A 261 5.63 -11.91 28.84
C LEU A 261 6.16 -12.61 27.59
N VAL A 262 6.64 -11.84 26.61
CA VAL A 262 7.16 -12.34 25.34
C VAL A 262 8.59 -12.80 25.52
N LYS A 263 8.77 -14.11 25.75
CA LYS A 263 10.07 -14.81 25.70
C LYS A 263 10.29 -15.55 24.38
N ASP A 264 9.20 -16.12 23.88
CA ASP A 264 9.11 -16.80 22.60
C ASP A 264 7.85 -16.29 21.90
N LEU A 265 8.02 -15.72 20.72
CA LEU A 265 6.92 -15.07 20.01
C LEU A 265 5.81 -16.06 19.61
N PRO A 266 6.09 -17.23 19.01
CA PRO A 266 5.06 -18.24 18.73
C PRO A 266 4.21 -18.62 19.95
N GLU A 267 4.83 -18.89 21.10
CA GLU A 267 4.08 -19.25 22.32
C GLU A 267 3.27 -18.06 22.86
N ALA A 268 3.80 -16.84 22.77
CA ALA A 268 3.04 -15.64 23.13
C ALA A 268 1.81 -15.45 22.22
N LEU A 269 1.94 -15.66 20.91
CA LEU A 269 0.83 -15.56 19.95
C LEU A 269 -0.24 -16.63 20.18
N LYS A 270 0.13 -17.83 20.64
CA LYS A 270 -0.83 -18.86 21.05
C LYS A 270 -1.66 -18.45 22.27
N GLN A 271 -1.08 -17.68 23.19
CA GLN A 271 -1.83 -17.10 24.30
C GLN A 271 -2.79 -16.00 23.82
N VAL A 272 -2.40 -15.23 22.81
CA VAL A 272 -3.31 -14.29 22.12
C VAL A 272 -4.47 -15.04 21.47
N GLU A 273 -4.21 -16.12 20.74
CA GLU A 273 -5.26 -16.98 20.16
C GLU A 273 -6.21 -17.51 21.24
N THR A 274 -5.66 -18.01 22.35
CA THR A 274 -6.46 -18.53 23.47
C THR A 274 -7.35 -17.45 24.09
N PHE A 275 -6.84 -16.24 24.28
CA PHE A 275 -7.58 -15.12 24.86
C PHE A 275 -8.66 -14.58 23.91
N THR A 276 -8.31 -14.44 22.63
CA THR A 276 -9.16 -13.78 21.62
C THR A 276 -10.16 -14.74 20.98
N GLY A 277 -9.82 -16.03 20.89
CA GLY A 277 -10.54 -17.03 20.10
C GLY A 277 -10.24 -16.95 18.60
N VAL A 278 -9.28 -16.11 18.19
CA VAL A 278 -8.91 -15.89 16.79
C VAL A 278 -7.65 -16.69 16.48
N GLN A 279 -7.72 -17.60 15.52
CA GLN A 279 -6.54 -18.36 15.09
C GLN A 279 -5.49 -17.42 14.48
N VAL A 280 -4.33 -17.36 15.13
CA VAL A 280 -3.19 -16.58 14.63
C VAL A 280 -2.36 -17.50 13.74
N VAL A 281 -2.60 -17.44 12.43
CA VAL A 281 -1.90 -18.29 11.45
C VAL A 281 -0.50 -17.74 11.20
N THR A 282 0.53 -18.56 11.43
CA THR A 282 1.96 -18.27 11.14
C THR A 282 2.33 -18.47 9.65
N GLY A 283 1.35 -18.38 8.75
CA GLY A 283 1.49 -18.66 7.30
C GLY A 283 1.32 -17.41 6.43
N GLU A 284 1.41 -17.59 5.10
CA GLU A 284 1.21 -16.51 4.12
C GLU A 284 -0.15 -15.83 4.32
N SER A 285 -0.12 -14.63 4.90
CA SER A 285 -1.31 -13.80 5.05
C SER A 285 -1.54 -12.97 3.80
N TYR A 286 -2.81 -12.70 3.49
CA TYR A 286 -3.15 -11.70 2.49
C TYR A 286 -2.53 -10.36 2.89
N PRO A 287 -2.00 -9.56 1.94
CA PRO A 287 -1.52 -8.22 2.23
C PRO A 287 -2.62 -7.40 2.92
N ALA A 288 -2.21 -6.34 3.62
CA ALA A 288 -3.17 -5.34 4.09
C ALA A 288 -4.05 -4.90 2.90
N SER A 289 -5.36 -4.81 3.13
CA SER A 289 -6.29 -4.24 2.15
C SER A 289 -6.49 -2.78 2.48
N CYS A 290 -6.70 -1.95 1.47
CA CYS A 290 -7.22 -0.59 1.68
C CYS A 290 -8.64 -0.66 2.25
N ASN A 291 -8.92 0.22 3.21
CA ASN A 291 -10.27 0.66 3.53
C ASN A 291 -10.55 1.93 2.69
N PRO A 292 -11.62 1.96 1.86
CA PRO A 292 -11.97 3.15 1.07
C PRO A 292 -12.08 4.44 1.88
N GLU A 293 -12.48 4.39 3.15
CA GLU A 293 -12.62 5.59 3.98
C GLU A 293 -11.29 6.14 4.53
N GLU A 294 -10.23 5.33 4.51
CA GLU A 294 -8.93 5.64 5.13
C GLU A 294 -7.87 6.06 4.10
N VAL A 295 -8.21 6.10 2.82
CA VAL A 295 -7.29 6.46 1.74
C VAL A 295 -7.54 7.88 1.22
N SER A 296 -6.51 8.54 0.70
CA SER A 296 -6.65 9.90 0.17
C SER A 296 -7.29 9.87 -1.22
N HIS A 297 -8.45 10.50 -1.37
CA HIS A 297 -9.14 10.65 -2.64
C HIS A 297 -8.76 11.96 -3.34
N GLY A 298 -8.30 11.86 -4.58
CA GLY A 298 -7.93 12.98 -5.42
C GLY A 298 -8.74 13.03 -6.72
N TYR A 299 -8.87 14.24 -7.29
CA TYR A 299 -9.57 14.43 -8.54
C TYR A 299 -8.85 15.42 -9.46
N ILE A 300 -8.64 15.02 -10.71
CA ILE A 300 -8.03 15.86 -11.73
C ILE A 300 -9.00 16.04 -12.89
N THR A 301 -9.39 17.29 -13.13
CA THR A 301 -10.13 17.64 -14.35
C THR A 301 -9.16 17.66 -15.52
N ILE A 302 -9.24 16.71 -16.44
CA ILE A 302 -8.30 16.59 -17.57
C ILE A 302 -8.72 17.42 -18.77
N LYS A 303 -10.02 17.54 -19.04
CA LYS A 303 -10.62 18.44 -20.03
C LYS A 303 -11.99 18.92 -19.55
N PRO A 304 -12.61 19.93 -20.16
CA PRO A 304 -13.93 20.40 -19.73
C PRO A 304 -14.91 19.23 -19.59
N SER A 305 -15.59 19.17 -18.45
CA SER A 305 -16.56 18.13 -18.11
C SER A 305 -16.00 16.70 -17.93
N VAL A 306 -14.68 16.47 -18.03
CA VAL A 306 -14.07 15.16 -17.76
C VAL A 306 -13.07 15.27 -16.63
N LYS A 307 -13.42 14.63 -15.52
CA LYS A 307 -12.65 14.49 -14.29
C LYS A 307 -12.27 13.04 -14.05
N LEU A 308 -11.00 12.79 -13.74
CA LEU A 308 -10.51 11.50 -13.28
C LEU A 308 -10.37 11.52 -11.76
N HIS A 309 -10.88 10.49 -11.12
CA HIS A 309 -10.69 10.18 -9.72
C HIS A 309 -9.49 9.23 -9.54
N TYR A 310 -8.77 9.37 -8.45
CA TYR A 310 -7.72 8.45 -8.05
C TYR A 310 -7.60 8.40 -6.52
N VAL A 311 -7.10 7.27 -6.03
CA VAL A 311 -6.66 7.09 -4.65
C VAL A 311 -5.14 7.21 -4.56
N GLU A 312 -4.66 7.84 -3.49
CA GLU A 312 -3.25 8.10 -3.24
C GLU A 312 -2.80 7.57 -1.88
N MET A 313 -1.65 6.88 -1.86
CA MET A 313 -0.99 6.42 -0.64
C MET A 313 0.53 6.38 -0.79
N GLY A 314 1.24 6.68 0.30
CA GLY A 314 2.69 6.60 0.36
C GLY A 314 3.42 7.83 -0.23
N THR A 315 4.75 7.79 -0.16
CA THR A 315 5.65 8.84 -0.66
C THR A 315 6.80 8.20 -1.42
N GLY A 316 7.45 8.95 -2.32
CA GLY A 316 8.55 8.45 -3.14
C GLY A 316 8.24 8.47 -4.64
N PRO A 317 8.95 7.65 -5.45
CA PRO A 317 8.72 7.59 -6.90
C PRO A 317 7.26 7.21 -7.22
N PRO A 318 6.60 7.89 -8.18
CA PRO A 318 5.19 7.65 -8.45
C PRO A 318 4.96 6.36 -9.24
N VAL A 319 4.03 5.54 -8.74
CA VAL A 319 3.53 4.32 -9.37
C VAL A 319 2.04 4.50 -9.65
N MET A 320 1.65 4.45 -10.91
CA MET A 320 0.25 4.61 -11.33
C MET A 320 -0.35 3.25 -11.70
N LEU A 321 -1.44 2.88 -11.02
CA LEU A 321 -2.14 1.61 -11.20
C LEU A 321 -3.39 1.82 -12.06
N CYS A 322 -3.49 1.05 -13.15
CA CYS A 322 -4.58 1.09 -14.11
C CYS A 322 -5.33 -0.25 -14.09
N HIS A 323 -6.58 -0.28 -13.62
CA HIS A 323 -7.42 -1.48 -13.63
C HIS A 323 -8.02 -1.76 -15.03
N GLY A 324 -8.64 -2.93 -15.21
CA GLY A 324 -9.35 -3.32 -16.42
C GLY A 324 -10.88 -3.35 -16.29
N PHE A 325 -11.52 -4.24 -17.03
CA PHE A 325 -12.98 -4.34 -17.12
C PHE A 325 -13.54 -5.56 -16.38
N PRO A 326 -14.67 -5.43 -15.66
CA PRO A 326 -15.33 -4.22 -15.16
C PRO A 326 -14.94 -3.97 -13.70
N GLU A 327 -13.85 -3.23 -13.49
CA GLU A 327 -13.21 -3.11 -12.18
C GLU A 327 -13.31 -1.68 -11.58
N SER A 328 -12.43 -1.37 -10.63
CA SER A 328 -12.25 -0.05 -10.02
C SER A 328 -10.81 0.08 -9.49
N TRP A 329 -10.41 1.29 -9.05
CA TRP A 329 -9.19 1.49 -8.25
C TRP A 329 -9.06 0.47 -7.10
N TYR A 330 -10.19 0.00 -6.57
CA TYR A 330 -10.28 -0.95 -5.45
C TYR A 330 -9.90 -2.41 -5.80
N SER A 331 -9.74 -2.73 -7.09
CA SER A 331 -9.09 -4.00 -7.48
C SER A 331 -7.65 -4.09 -6.99
N TRP A 332 -6.99 -2.94 -6.82
CA TRP A 332 -5.61 -2.83 -6.34
C TRP A 332 -5.50 -2.69 -4.81
N ARG A 333 -6.58 -2.92 -4.05
CA ARG A 333 -6.64 -2.70 -2.59
C ARG A 333 -5.53 -3.39 -1.80
N TYR A 334 -4.97 -4.50 -2.29
CA TYR A 334 -3.86 -5.20 -1.64
C TYR A 334 -2.48 -4.68 -2.05
N GLN A 335 -2.36 -4.11 -3.25
CA GLN A 335 -1.10 -3.61 -3.80
C GLN A 335 -0.82 -2.18 -3.35
N ILE A 336 -1.85 -1.34 -3.18
CA ILE A 336 -1.71 0.05 -2.74
C ILE A 336 -0.89 0.17 -1.43
N PRO A 337 -1.26 -0.50 -0.31
CA PRO A 337 -0.50 -0.38 0.93
C PRO A 337 0.87 -1.06 0.80
N ALA A 338 0.95 -2.23 0.16
CA ALA A 338 2.22 -2.93 -0.02
C ALA A 338 3.27 -2.12 -0.79
N LEU A 339 2.85 -1.39 -1.83
CA LEU A 339 3.75 -0.51 -2.60
C LEU A 339 4.06 0.79 -1.86
N ALA A 340 3.09 1.34 -1.12
CA ALA A 340 3.33 2.50 -0.26
C ALA A 340 4.37 2.19 0.83
N ASP A 341 4.23 1.04 1.49
CA ASP A 341 5.17 0.53 2.50
C ASP A 341 6.56 0.25 1.90
N ALA A 342 6.61 -0.14 0.62
CA ALA A 342 7.86 -0.28 -0.13
C ALA A 342 8.51 1.06 -0.51
N GLY A 343 7.93 2.20 -0.12
CA GLY A 343 8.48 3.54 -0.35
C GLY A 343 8.12 4.15 -1.71
N PHE A 344 6.96 3.80 -2.25
CA PHE A 344 6.43 4.39 -3.48
C PHE A 344 5.22 5.29 -3.20
N ARG A 345 5.05 6.31 -4.05
CA ARG A 345 3.84 7.12 -4.09
C ARG A 345 2.86 6.45 -5.05
N VAL A 346 1.86 5.75 -4.52
CA VAL A 346 0.89 4.99 -5.32
C VAL A 346 -0.27 5.88 -5.74
N LEU A 347 -0.63 5.85 -7.02
CA LEU A 347 -1.79 6.51 -7.61
C LEU A 347 -2.67 5.45 -8.28
N SER A 348 -3.72 4.98 -7.60
CA SER A 348 -4.67 4.00 -8.16
C SER A 348 -5.85 4.74 -8.80
N LEU A 349 -5.98 4.65 -10.12
CA LEU A 349 -7.00 5.39 -10.84
C LEU A 349 -8.35 4.67 -10.81
N ASP A 350 -9.46 5.40 -10.72
CA ASP A 350 -10.65 4.97 -11.42
C ASP A 350 -10.46 5.35 -12.90
N MET A 351 -10.34 4.37 -13.77
CA MET A 351 -10.20 4.64 -15.20
C MET A 351 -11.46 5.37 -15.71
N LYS A 352 -11.33 6.10 -16.83
CA LYS A 352 -12.46 6.83 -17.42
C LYS A 352 -13.63 5.87 -17.67
N GLY A 353 -14.84 6.28 -17.28
CA GLY A 353 -16.03 5.43 -17.32
C GLY A 353 -16.35 4.69 -16.03
N TYR A 354 -15.46 4.68 -15.03
CA TYR A 354 -15.59 3.89 -13.81
C TYR A 354 -15.70 4.73 -12.55
N GLY A 355 -16.30 4.14 -11.51
CA GLY A 355 -16.29 4.65 -10.14
C GLY A 355 -16.64 6.14 -10.06
N GLU A 356 -15.75 6.95 -9.50
CA GLU A 356 -15.97 8.40 -9.36
C GLU A 356 -15.43 9.23 -10.54
N SER A 357 -14.69 8.61 -11.46
CA SER A 357 -14.30 9.23 -12.73
C SER A 357 -15.50 9.51 -13.62
N THR A 358 -15.37 10.50 -14.50
CA THR A 358 -16.43 10.85 -15.44
C THR A 358 -16.66 9.71 -16.45
N ALA A 359 -17.91 9.45 -16.81
CA ALA A 359 -18.32 8.48 -17.82
C ALA A 359 -19.05 9.17 -18.99
N PRO A 360 -18.33 9.80 -19.95
CA PRO A 360 -18.96 10.34 -21.15
C PRO A 360 -19.68 9.23 -21.93
N PRO A 361 -20.83 9.50 -22.59
CA PRO A 361 -21.57 8.45 -23.28
C PRO A 361 -20.97 8.07 -24.65
N ASP A 362 -20.16 8.94 -25.24
CA ASP A 362 -19.63 8.78 -26.59
C ASP A 362 -18.58 7.66 -26.66
N ILE A 363 -18.62 6.84 -27.71
CA ILE A 363 -17.76 5.65 -27.83
C ILE A 363 -16.29 6.08 -28.01
N GLU A 364 -16.06 7.10 -28.83
CA GLU A 364 -14.75 7.59 -29.25
C GLU A 364 -13.92 8.13 -28.08
N GLU A 365 -14.59 8.57 -27.01
CA GLU A 365 -13.98 9.04 -25.76
C GLU A 365 -13.15 7.96 -25.04
N TYR A 366 -13.35 6.69 -25.42
CA TYR A 366 -12.70 5.50 -24.86
C TYR A 366 -11.71 4.84 -25.82
N SER A 367 -11.37 5.51 -26.94
CA SER A 367 -10.26 5.06 -27.77
C SER A 367 -8.93 5.11 -27.01
N GLN A 368 -8.03 4.18 -27.29
CA GLN A 368 -6.71 4.11 -26.63
C GLN A 368 -5.88 5.37 -26.85
N GLU A 369 -6.05 6.04 -28.00
CA GLU A 369 -5.45 7.36 -28.24
C GLU A 369 -5.94 8.39 -27.22
N GLN A 370 -7.26 8.51 -27.05
CA GLN A 370 -7.85 9.47 -26.12
C GLN A 370 -7.48 9.13 -24.67
N ILE A 371 -7.53 7.86 -24.28
CA ILE A 371 -7.16 7.43 -22.93
C ILE A 371 -5.69 7.73 -22.63
N CYS A 372 -4.76 7.45 -23.55
CA CYS A 372 -3.35 7.80 -23.36
C CYS A 372 -3.16 9.33 -23.23
N GLN A 373 -3.82 10.12 -24.07
CA GLN A 373 -3.79 11.58 -24.00
C GLN A 373 -4.35 12.12 -22.67
N ASP A 374 -5.42 11.49 -22.18
CA ASP A 374 -6.06 11.81 -20.90
C ASP A 374 -5.07 11.54 -19.73
N LEU A 375 -4.32 10.43 -19.77
CA LEU A 375 -3.29 10.13 -18.76
C LEU A 375 -2.07 11.07 -18.83
N VAL A 376 -1.62 11.43 -20.03
CA VAL A 376 -0.57 12.45 -20.22
C VAL A 376 -1.00 13.78 -19.58
N THR A 377 -2.25 14.20 -19.83
CA THR A 377 -2.81 15.43 -19.25
C THR A 377 -2.96 15.34 -17.73
N PHE A 378 -3.37 14.17 -17.22
CA PHE A 378 -3.41 13.90 -15.78
C PHE A 378 -2.04 14.11 -15.15
N MET A 379 -0.99 13.53 -15.75
CA MET A 379 0.39 13.66 -15.28
C MET A 379 0.88 15.11 -15.32
N ASP A 380 0.58 15.85 -16.38
CA ASP A 380 0.95 17.27 -16.51
C ASP A 380 0.33 18.12 -15.38
N LYS A 381 -0.95 17.93 -15.10
CA LYS A 381 -1.67 18.66 -14.04
C LYS A 381 -1.18 18.31 -12.64
N MET A 382 -0.71 17.08 -12.45
CA MET A 382 -0.09 16.63 -11.21
C MET A 382 1.38 17.06 -11.07
N GLY A 383 1.96 17.68 -12.11
CA GLY A 383 3.39 18.02 -12.13
C GLY A 383 4.30 16.80 -12.14
N ILE A 384 3.82 15.66 -12.67
CA ILE A 384 4.57 14.40 -12.71
C ILE A 384 5.19 14.21 -14.09
N PRO A 385 6.53 14.30 -14.22
CA PRO A 385 7.18 14.13 -15.51
C PRO A 385 7.13 12.68 -15.99
N GLN A 386 7.37 11.71 -15.09
CA GLN A 386 7.40 10.28 -15.38
C GLN A 386 6.76 9.46 -14.27
N VAL A 387 6.15 8.34 -14.64
CA VAL A 387 5.57 7.35 -13.71
C VAL A 387 6.03 5.94 -14.07
N THR A 388 6.08 5.07 -13.06
CA THR A 388 6.01 3.63 -13.32
C THR A 388 4.55 3.25 -13.52
N LEU A 389 4.23 2.66 -14.67
CA LEU A 389 2.87 2.25 -15.00
C LEU A 389 2.68 0.77 -14.70
N VAL A 390 1.59 0.41 -14.02
CA VAL A 390 1.19 -0.98 -13.79
C VAL A 390 -0.25 -1.14 -14.22
N GLY A 391 -0.50 -2.05 -15.16
CA GLY A 391 -1.83 -2.29 -15.73
C GLY A 391 -2.28 -3.74 -15.60
N HIS A 392 -3.58 -3.95 -15.54
CA HIS A 392 -4.22 -5.27 -15.64
C HIS A 392 -5.38 -5.21 -16.66
N ASP A 393 -5.61 -6.28 -17.42
CA ASP A 393 -6.63 -6.35 -18.48
C ASP A 393 -6.55 -5.13 -19.44
N TRP A 394 -7.60 -4.31 -19.59
CA TRP A 394 -7.58 -3.09 -20.40
C TRP A 394 -6.59 -2.05 -19.89
N GLY A 395 -6.39 -1.96 -18.58
CA GLY A 395 -5.31 -1.17 -17.99
C GLY A 395 -3.95 -1.66 -18.47
N GLY A 396 -3.76 -2.98 -18.61
CA GLY A 396 -2.58 -3.60 -19.21
C GLY A 396 -2.34 -3.15 -20.66
N ALA A 397 -3.40 -3.08 -21.47
CA ALA A 397 -3.33 -2.56 -22.83
C ALA A 397 -2.94 -1.06 -22.86
N VAL A 398 -3.50 -0.25 -21.96
CA VAL A 398 -3.19 1.19 -21.85
C VAL A 398 -1.73 1.41 -21.49
N VAL A 399 -1.20 0.71 -20.49
CA VAL A 399 0.19 0.94 -20.06
C VAL A 399 1.20 0.54 -21.13
N TRP A 400 0.92 -0.50 -21.92
CA TRP A 400 1.70 -0.84 -23.11
C TRP A 400 1.64 0.23 -24.18
N ASN A 401 0.45 0.78 -24.44
CA ASN A 401 0.27 1.84 -25.43
C ASN A 401 0.93 3.17 -24.99
N MET A 402 0.89 3.49 -23.69
CA MET A 402 1.63 4.60 -23.09
C MET A 402 3.14 4.41 -23.27
N ALA A 403 3.67 3.24 -22.93
CA ALA A 403 5.10 2.94 -23.09
C ALA A 403 5.57 3.05 -24.56
N ARG A 404 4.68 2.75 -25.52
CA ARG A 404 4.98 2.83 -26.95
C ARG A 404 4.84 4.24 -27.52
N CYS A 405 3.80 4.97 -27.12
CA CYS A 405 3.43 6.24 -27.76
C CYS A 405 3.91 7.47 -26.99
N HIS A 406 4.17 7.32 -25.69
CA HIS A 406 4.66 8.36 -24.78
C HIS A 406 5.84 7.84 -23.92
N PRO A 407 6.88 7.24 -24.53
CA PRO A 407 7.99 6.63 -23.79
C PRO A 407 8.70 7.63 -22.85
N GLU A 408 8.68 8.92 -23.18
CA GLU A 408 9.23 9.99 -22.36
C GLU A 408 8.51 10.17 -21.01
N ARG A 409 7.26 9.70 -20.90
CA ARG A 409 6.42 9.78 -19.70
C ARG A 409 6.47 8.51 -18.85
N VAL A 410 7.10 7.44 -19.35
CA VAL A 410 7.08 6.13 -18.71
C VAL A 410 8.47 5.77 -18.19
N ARG A 411 8.62 5.76 -16.86
CA ARG A 411 9.85 5.33 -16.19
C ARG A 411 10.06 3.83 -16.34
N ALA A 412 8.99 3.06 -16.15
CA ALA A 412 8.94 1.61 -16.29
C ALA A 412 7.48 1.19 -16.52
N VAL A 413 7.28 -0.01 -17.06
CA VAL A 413 5.94 -0.53 -17.35
C VAL A 413 5.81 -1.98 -16.92
N ALA A 414 4.70 -2.32 -16.27
CA ALA A 414 4.33 -3.68 -15.93
C ALA A 414 2.90 -3.96 -16.37
N SER A 415 2.66 -5.16 -16.91
CA SER A 415 1.31 -5.63 -17.22
C SER A 415 1.05 -6.98 -16.57
N LEU A 416 -0.11 -7.10 -15.92
CA LEU A 416 -0.67 -8.34 -15.43
C LEU A 416 -1.64 -8.87 -16.50
N ASN A 417 -1.39 -10.11 -16.93
CA ASN A 417 -2.21 -10.91 -17.85
C ASN A 417 -2.13 -10.43 -19.31
N THR A 418 -2.35 -9.13 -19.56
CA THR A 418 -2.41 -8.57 -20.91
C THR A 418 -1.03 -8.48 -21.56
N PRO A 419 -0.76 -9.22 -22.64
CA PRO A 419 0.51 -9.14 -23.32
C PRO A 419 0.60 -7.88 -24.20
N LEU A 420 1.83 -7.51 -24.57
CA LEU A 420 2.07 -6.54 -25.62
C LEU A 420 1.82 -7.19 -26.98
N PHE A 421 0.64 -6.99 -27.56
CA PHE A 421 0.28 -7.56 -28.86
C PHE A 421 1.04 -6.88 -30.02
N PRO A 422 1.55 -7.65 -31.00
CA PRO A 422 2.10 -7.08 -32.22
C PRO A 422 1.01 -6.42 -33.05
N VAL A 423 1.34 -5.29 -33.67
CA VAL A 423 0.41 -4.55 -34.53
C VAL A 423 0.70 -4.88 -35.98
N ASP A 424 -0.23 -5.59 -36.63
CA ASP A 424 -0.15 -5.98 -38.03
C ASP A 424 -1.09 -5.09 -38.88
N PRO A 425 -0.56 -4.18 -39.71
CA PRO A 425 -1.35 -3.29 -40.56
C PRO A 425 -2.02 -4.02 -41.74
N SER A 426 -1.68 -5.31 -41.98
CA SER A 426 -2.29 -6.10 -43.05
C SER A 426 -3.50 -6.91 -42.60
N LYS A 427 -3.75 -6.97 -41.28
CA LYS A 427 -4.81 -7.78 -40.69
C LYS A 427 -5.89 -6.89 -40.08
N ASP A 428 -7.12 -7.05 -40.55
CA ASP A 428 -8.29 -6.44 -39.92
C ASP A 428 -8.48 -7.04 -38.51
N PRO A 429 -8.45 -6.20 -37.46
CA PRO A 429 -8.59 -6.67 -36.08
C PRO A 429 -9.96 -7.33 -35.82
N MET A 430 -11.02 -6.95 -36.54
CA MET A 430 -12.34 -7.58 -36.37
C MET A 430 -12.35 -9.02 -36.86
N ASN A 431 -11.57 -9.34 -37.89
CA ASN A 431 -11.42 -10.73 -38.35
C ASN A 431 -10.65 -11.56 -37.33
N PHE A 432 -9.63 -10.99 -36.68
CA PHE A 432 -8.91 -11.68 -35.61
C PHE A 432 -9.84 -12.08 -34.46
N LEU A 433 -10.69 -11.17 -33.97
CA LEU A 433 -11.68 -11.47 -32.92
C LEU A 433 -12.60 -12.62 -33.30
N LYS A 434 -13.06 -12.66 -34.57
CA LYS A 434 -13.91 -13.75 -35.08
C LYS A 434 -13.21 -15.10 -35.17
N THR A 435 -11.88 -15.11 -35.37
CA THR A 435 -11.11 -16.35 -35.53
C THR A 435 -10.71 -17.01 -34.20
N VAL A 436 -10.76 -16.29 -33.09
CA VAL A 436 -10.35 -16.77 -31.77
C VAL A 436 -11.60 -16.94 -30.90
N PRO A 437 -12.09 -18.18 -30.69
CA PRO A 437 -13.39 -18.41 -30.07
C PRO A 437 -13.55 -17.75 -28.68
N ILE A 438 -12.49 -17.73 -27.87
CA ILE A 438 -12.51 -17.14 -26.52
C ILE A 438 -12.71 -15.61 -26.50
N PHE A 439 -12.63 -14.94 -27.65
CA PHE A 439 -12.92 -13.51 -27.80
C PHE A 439 -14.33 -13.21 -28.34
N ASP A 440 -15.19 -14.22 -28.53
CA ASP A 440 -16.54 -14.02 -29.05
C ASP A 440 -17.38 -13.08 -28.16
N TYR A 441 -17.15 -13.07 -26.85
CA TYR A 441 -17.76 -12.09 -25.94
C TYR A 441 -17.47 -10.63 -26.31
N GLN A 442 -16.31 -10.32 -26.92
CA GLN A 442 -15.98 -8.96 -27.34
C GLN A 442 -16.81 -8.52 -28.54
N LEU A 443 -17.25 -9.47 -29.38
CA LEU A 443 -18.20 -9.21 -30.47
C LEU A 443 -19.60 -8.92 -29.90
N TYR A 444 -20.01 -9.68 -28.88
CA TYR A 444 -21.26 -9.43 -28.15
C TYR A 444 -21.29 -8.04 -27.48
N PHE A 445 -20.15 -7.53 -27.02
CA PHE A 445 -20.06 -6.20 -26.42
C PHE A 445 -20.14 -5.03 -27.42
N GLN A 446 -20.08 -5.29 -28.74
CA GLN A 446 -20.06 -4.22 -29.74
C GLN A 446 -21.39 -3.45 -29.82
N ASP A 447 -22.53 -4.14 -29.73
CA ASP A 447 -23.85 -3.53 -29.91
C ASP A 447 -24.26 -2.73 -28.66
N PRO A 448 -24.38 -1.39 -28.73
CA PRO A 448 -24.70 -0.56 -27.58
C PRO A 448 -26.07 -0.89 -26.99
N GLY A 449 -26.10 -1.10 -25.66
CA GLY A 449 -27.31 -1.38 -24.90
C GLY A 449 -27.57 -2.87 -24.66
N VAL A 450 -26.96 -3.78 -25.45
CA VAL A 450 -27.21 -5.23 -25.31
C VAL A 450 -26.53 -5.77 -24.06
N ALA A 451 -25.21 -5.66 -23.98
CA ALA A 451 -24.44 -6.13 -22.83
C ALA A 451 -24.72 -5.28 -21.57
N GLU A 452 -24.98 -3.97 -21.72
CA GLU A 452 -25.45 -3.10 -20.63
C GLU A 452 -26.72 -3.68 -19.98
N THR A 453 -27.74 -4.02 -20.79
CA THR A 453 -29.01 -4.54 -20.27
C THR A 453 -28.83 -5.86 -19.50
N GLU A 454 -27.95 -6.75 -19.98
CA GLU A 454 -27.66 -8.01 -19.30
C GLU A 454 -26.93 -7.81 -17.97
N MET A 455 -25.92 -6.92 -17.94
CA MET A 455 -25.05 -6.69 -16.78
C MET A 455 -25.66 -5.78 -15.71
N GLU A 456 -26.50 -4.83 -16.11
CA GLU A 456 -27.14 -3.88 -15.18
C GLU A 456 -28.40 -4.46 -14.54
N LYS A 457 -28.93 -5.57 -15.06
CA LYS A 457 -30.13 -6.24 -14.52
C LYS A 457 -29.98 -6.62 -13.04
N ASP A 458 -28.81 -7.12 -12.66
CA ASP A 458 -28.47 -7.47 -11.28
C ASP A 458 -26.95 -7.34 -11.07
N LEU A 459 -26.53 -6.18 -10.55
CA LEU A 459 -25.12 -5.88 -10.29
C LEU A 459 -24.48 -6.88 -9.34
N ALA A 460 -25.20 -7.33 -8.31
CA ALA A 460 -24.67 -8.28 -7.34
C ALA A 460 -24.36 -9.62 -8.01
N ARG A 461 -25.30 -10.11 -8.83
CA ARG A 461 -25.10 -11.31 -9.65
C ARG A 461 -23.95 -11.12 -10.63
N THR A 462 -23.88 -9.99 -11.34
CA THR A 462 -22.82 -9.70 -12.31
C THR A 462 -21.42 -9.72 -11.68
N PHE A 463 -21.21 -9.08 -10.53
CA PHE A 463 -19.89 -9.10 -9.88
C PHE A 463 -19.54 -10.45 -9.27
N LYS A 464 -20.51 -11.22 -8.78
CA LYS A 464 -20.26 -12.61 -8.34
C LYS A 464 -19.92 -13.53 -9.51
N ILE A 465 -20.49 -13.29 -10.70
CA ILE A 465 -20.15 -13.99 -11.93
C ILE A 465 -18.73 -13.63 -12.37
N PHE A 466 -18.41 -12.33 -12.45
CA PHE A 466 -17.10 -11.88 -12.89
C PHE A 466 -16.02 -12.30 -11.90
N PHE A 467 -16.04 -11.81 -10.66
CA PHE A 467 -14.95 -11.97 -9.69
C PHE A 467 -14.96 -13.35 -9.03
N HIS A 468 -14.49 -14.33 -9.80
CA HIS A 468 -14.37 -15.72 -9.42
C HIS A 468 -12.91 -16.20 -9.48
N GLY A 469 -12.42 -16.81 -8.40
CA GLY A 469 -11.05 -17.37 -8.34
C GLY A 469 -10.94 -18.72 -9.02
N SER A 470 -9.78 -19.04 -9.61
CA SER A 470 -9.57 -20.30 -10.34
C SER A 470 -9.62 -21.57 -9.48
N GLY A 471 -9.63 -21.42 -8.15
CA GLY A 471 -9.79 -22.51 -7.18
C GLY A 471 -11.23 -22.82 -6.76
N ASP A 472 -12.20 -21.98 -7.13
CA ASP A 472 -13.60 -22.10 -6.68
C ASP A 472 -14.48 -22.95 -7.65
N LYS A 473 -13.85 -23.69 -8.58
CA LYS A 473 -14.49 -24.41 -9.70
C LYS A 473 -15.55 -25.42 -9.30
N ASP A 474 -15.45 -25.98 -8.11
CA ASP A 474 -16.41 -26.98 -7.62
C ASP A 474 -17.73 -26.34 -7.15
N ASN A 475 -17.76 -25.01 -6.95
CA ASN A 475 -18.89 -24.30 -6.34
C ASN A 475 -19.58 -23.29 -7.25
N VAL A 476 -18.92 -22.75 -8.29
CA VAL A 476 -19.53 -21.77 -9.23
C VAL A 476 -19.27 -22.19 -10.68
N PRO A 477 -20.29 -22.18 -11.56
CA PRO A 477 -20.09 -22.49 -12.97
C PRO A 477 -19.19 -21.44 -13.67
N GLU A 478 -18.18 -21.90 -14.41
CA GLU A 478 -17.29 -21.02 -15.18
C GLU A 478 -18.04 -20.27 -16.30
N ILE A 479 -17.69 -19.00 -16.51
CA ILE A 479 -18.17 -18.23 -17.66
C ILE A 479 -17.53 -18.80 -18.93
N ASN A 480 -18.36 -19.19 -19.90
CA ASN A 480 -17.88 -19.54 -21.23
C ASN A 480 -17.88 -18.32 -22.16
N THR A 481 -16.70 -17.79 -22.46
CA THR A 481 -16.52 -16.61 -23.32
C THR A 481 -16.60 -16.91 -24.82
N ALA A 482 -16.68 -18.18 -25.21
CA ALA A 482 -16.87 -18.60 -26.59
C ALA A 482 -18.34 -18.86 -26.92
N GLY A 483 -18.78 -18.53 -28.13
CA GLY A 483 -20.16 -18.75 -28.59
C GLY A 483 -21.22 -17.93 -27.85
N VAL A 484 -20.82 -16.83 -27.21
CA VAL A 484 -21.67 -15.88 -26.48
C VAL A 484 -22.71 -15.27 -27.43
N CYS A 485 -22.29 -14.85 -28.63
CA CYS A 485 -23.20 -14.26 -29.61
C CYS A 485 -24.30 -15.24 -30.02
N ALA A 486 -23.92 -16.50 -30.25
CA ALA A 486 -24.84 -17.56 -30.65
C ALA A 486 -25.80 -17.97 -29.52
N ARG A 487 -25.34 -17.95 -28.26
CA ARG A 487 -26.20 -18.20 -27.09
C ARG A 487 -27.06 -17.01 -26.69
N GLY A 488 -26.77 -15.82 -27.20
CA GLY A 488 -27.57 -14.61 -26.98
C GLY A 488 -27.30 -13.90 -25.65
N GLY A 489 -26.15 -14.14 -25.02
CA GLY A 489 -25.75 -13.45 -23.79
C GLY A 489 -24.59 -14.10 -23.07
N LEU A 490 -23.83 -13.31 -22.32
CA LEU A 490 -22.65 -13.78 -21.58
C LEU A 490 -23.05 -14.65 -20.38
N PHE A 491 -24.20 -14.35 -19.76
CA PHE A 491 -24.69 -15.03 -18.56
C PHE A 491 -25.77 -16.07 -18.86
N VAL A 492 -26.12 -16.28 -20.13
CA VAL A 492 -27.09 -17.29 -20.55
C VAL A 492 -26.57 -18.69 -20.22
N GLY A 493 -27.38 -19.45 -19.48
CA GLY A 493 -27.05 -20.80 -19.01
C GLY A 493 -26.42 -20.85 -17.62
N LEU A 494 -26.11 -19.69 -17.00
CA LEU A 494 -25.71 -19.61 -15.60
C LEU A 494 -26.94 -19.56 -14.69
N PRO A 495 -26.86 -20.11 -13.46
CA PRO A 495 -27.97 -20.03 -12.50
C PRO A 495 -28.27 -18.57 -12.11
N ASP A 496 -29.48 -18.32 -11.62
CA ASP A 496 -29.88 -16.99 -11.15
C ASP A 496 -29.10 -16.62 -9.89
N GLU A 497 -28.98 -17.56 -8.93
CA GLU A 497 -28.15 -17.39 -7.74
C GLU A 497 -26.73 -17.90 -7.98
N ILE A 498 -25.76 -17.00 -7.75
CA ILE A 498 -24.33 -17.28 -7.89
C ILE A 498 -23.71 -17.19 -6.49
N PRO A 499 -23.01 -18.23 -6.00
CA PRO A 499 -22.32 -18.15 -4.73
C PRO A 499 -21.17 -17.12 -4.81
N ARG A 500 -20.92 -16.43 -3.69
CA ARG A 500 -19.82 -15.45 -3.61
C ARG A 500 -18.48 -16.20 -3.54
N SER A 501 -17.55 -15.83 -4.41
CA SER A 501 -16.18 -16.37 -4.45
C SER A 501 -15.39 -16.00 -3.19
N SER A 502 -14.40 -16.84 -2.86
CA SER A 502 -13.48 -16.61 -1.74
C SER A 502 -12.61 -15.35 -1.91
N ILE A 503 -12.35 -14.92 -3.15
CA ILE A 503 -11.55 -13.72 -3.46
C ILE A 503 -12.35 -12.40 -3.35
N LEU A 504 -13.67 -12.49 -3.25
CA LEU A 504 -14.59 -11.36 -3.20
C LEU A 504 -15.28 -11.30 -1.85
N SER A 505 -14.82 -10.45 -0.94
CA SER A 505 -15.51 -10.22 0.34
C SER A 505 -16.88 -9.56 0.14
N GLU A 506 -17.77 -9.64 1.14
CA GLU A 506 -19.08 -8.98 1.08
C GLU A 506 -18.92 -7.45 0.97
N THR A 507 -18.05 -6.87 1.78
CA THR A 507 -17.73 -5.43 1.72
C THR A 507 -17.20 -5.03 0.33
N ALA A 508 -16.34 -5.84 -0.28
CA ALA A 508 -15.85 -5.57 -1.63
C ALA A 508 -16.97 -5.68 -2.67
N LEU A 509 -17.84 -6.68 -2.58
CA LEU A 509 -19.00 -6.82 -3.46
C LEU A 509 -19.89 -5.57 -3.39
N GLN A 510 -20.26 -5.14 -2.17
CA GLN A 510 -21.08 -3.93 -1.97
C GLN A 510 -20.40 -2.67 -2.49
N PHE A 511 -19.07 -2.58 -2.39
CA PHE A 511 -18.30 -1.49 -2.97
C PHE A 511 -18.47 -1.45 -4.51
N TYR A 512 -18.27 -2.56 -5.21
CA TYR A 512 -18.43 -2.58 -6.68
C TYR A 512 -19.88 -2.31 -7.12
N ILE A 513 -20.87 -2.87 -6.41
CA ILE A 513 -22.29 -2.57 -6.67
C ILE A 513 -22.53 -1.06 -6.57
N THR A 514 -22.02 -0.43 -5.51
CA THR A 514 -22.18 1.02 -5.28
C THR A 514 -21.52 1.83 -6.40
N GLN A 515 -20.29 1.48 -6.79
CA GLN A 515 -19.55 2.20 -7.83
C GLN A 515 -20.21 2.15 -9.22
N PHE A 516 -20.95 1.08 -9.52
CA PHE A 516 -21.59 0.88 -10.83
C PHE A 516 -23.07 1.26 -10.86
N LYS A 517 -23.69 1.50 -9.70
CA LYS A 517 -25.14 1.75 -9.58
C LYS A 517 -25.64 2.91 -10.44
N ASP A 518 -24.88 4.01 -10.50
CA ASP A 518 -25.33 5.24 -11.17
C ASP A 518 -24.81 5.38 -12.60
N LYS A 519 -23.63 4.82 -12.91
CA LYS A 519 -22.95 4.97 -14.21
C LYS A 519 -23.08 3.76 -15.12
N GLY A 520 -23.47 2.61 -14.56
CA GLY A 520 -23.68 1.37 -15.30
C GLY A 520 -22.43 0.89 -16.04
N PHE A 521 -22.66 0.18 -17.13
CA PHE A 521 -21.64 -0.49 -17.94
C PHE A 521 -21.40 0.17 -19.29
N ARG A 522 -22.15 1.21 -19.69
CA ARG A 522 -21.95 1.86 -20.99
C ARG A 522 -20.52 2.37 -21.19
N GLY A 523 -20.02 3.16 -20.25
CA GLY A 523 -18.64 3.67 -20.28
C GLY A 523 -17.61 2.53 -20.30
N PRO A 524 -17.67 1.59 -19.33
CA PRO A 524 -16.83 0.39 -19.32
C PRO A 524 -16.85 -0.41 -20.63
N LEU A 525 -18.01 -0.65 -21.23
CA LEU A 525 -18.14 -1.41 -22.48
C LEU A 525 -17.62 -0.65 -23.71
N ASN A 526 -17.63 0.68 -23.69
CA ASN A 526 -17.08 1.50 -24.79
C ASN A 526 -15.56 1.28 -24.99
N TRP A 527 -14.83 0.77 -23.99
CA TRP A 527 -13.43 0.35 -24.15
C TRP A 527 -13.26 -0.73 -25.23
N TYR A 528 -14.24 -1.64 -25.36
CA TYR A 528 -14.26 -2.67 -26.39
C TYR A 528 -14.76 -2.18 -27.75
N ARG A 529 -15.38 -1.00 -27.85
CA ARG A 529 -16.06 -0.52 -29.07
C ARG A 529 -15.18 0.32 -30.00
N ASN A 530 -13.88 0.40 -29.71
CA ASN A 530 -12.91 1.19 -30.46
C ASN A 530 -11.90 0.34 -31.25
N VAL A 531 -12.18 -0.96 -31.48
CA VAL A 531 -11.23 -1.94 -32.06
C VAL A 531 -10.53 -1.42 -33.31
N VAL A 532 -11.31 -0.97 -34.31
CA VAL A 532 -10.77 -0.49 -35.60
C VAL A 532 -10.03 0.84 -35.44
N SER A 533 -10.54 1.76 -34.63
CA SER A 533 -9.90 3.05 -34.37
C SER A 533 -8.55 2.89 -33.66
N ASN A 534 -8.50 2.03 -32.64
CA ASN A 534 -7.28 1.70 -31.89
C ASN A 534 -6.23 1.06 -32.81
N TRP A 535 -6.64 0.14 -33.68
CA TRP A 535 -5.75 -0.48 -34.66
C TRP A 535 -5.20 0.54 -35.67
N LYS A 536 -6.05 1.41 -36.24
CA LYS A 536 -5.62 2.47 -37.16
C LYS A 536 -4.61 3.40 -36.50
N TRP A 537 -4.89 3.82 -35.27
CA TRP A 537 -4.00 4.65 -34.48
C TRP A 537 -2.64 3.97 -34.29
N LEU A 538 -2.60 2.75 -33.76
CA LEU A 538 -1.33 2.03 -33.55
C LEU A 538 -0.56 1.74 -34.84
N CYS A 539 -1.26 1.54 -35.95
CA CYS A 539 -0.64 1.39 -37.28
C CYS A 539 0.05 2.67 -37.76
N SER A 540 -0.47 3.85 -37.35
CA SER A 540 0.12 5.16 -37.68
C SER A 540 1.35 5.52 -36.84
N ARG A 541 1.59 4.82 -35.73
CA ARG A 541 2.71 5.09 -34.80
C ARG A 541 3.97 4.31 -35.17
N PRO A 542 5.17 4.84 -34.87
CA PRO A 542 6.42 4.10 -35.04
C PRO A 542 6.40 2.73 -34.34
N ARG A 543 7.00 1.71 -34.97
CA ARG A 543 7.12 0.34 -34.43
C ARG A 543 8.44 0.14 -33.67
N ALA A 544 8.88 1.17 -32.95
CA ALA A 544 10.09 1.09 -32.17
C ALA A 544 9.91 0.07 -31.03
N LYS A 545 10.99 -0.63 -30.69
CA LYS A 545 11.03 -1.47 -29.50
C LYS A 545 10.95 -0.60 -28.24
N LEU A 546 10.30 -1.11 -27.19
CA LEU A 546 10.28 -0.45 -25.88
C LEU A 546 11.71 -0.28 -25.34
N LEU A 547 11.97 0.89 -24.75
CA LEU A 547 13.31 1.31 -24.30
C LEU A 547 13.49 1.22 -22.78
N MET A 548 12.39 1.36 -22.05
CA MET A 548 12.33 1.32 -20.60
C MET A 548 12.27 -0.12 -20.08
N PRO A 549 12.57 -0.34 -18.79
CA PRO A 549 12.28 -1.61 -18.13
C PRO A 549 10.80 -1.98 -18.25
N ALA A 550 10.55 -3.23 -18.60
CA ALA A 550 9.24 -3.79 -18.85
C ALA A 550 9.07 -5.11 -18.07
N LEU A 551 7.93 -5.30 -17.41
CA LEU A 551 7.55 -6.56 -16.76
C LEU A 551 6.27 -7.12 -17.39
N MET A 552 6.30 -8.40 -17.75
CA MET A 552 5.11 -9.16 -18.12
C MET A 552 4.82 -10.21 -17.05
N VAL A 553 3.67 -10.13 -16.39
CA VAL A 553 3.21 -11.17 -15.45
C VAL A 553 2.09 -11.96 -16.11
N THR A 554 2.28 -13.27 -16.29
CA THR A 554 1.24 -14.17 -16.84
C THR A 554 0.54 -14.96 -15.73
N ALA A 555 -0.77 -15.10 -15.84
CA ALA A 555 -1.59 -15.93 -14.97
C ALA A 555 -1.91 -17.27 -15.65
N GLY A 556 -1.55 -18.39 -15.03
CA GLY A 556 -1.56 -19.71 -15.67
C GLY A 556 -2.95 -20.25 -16.00
N LYS A 557 -3.98 -19.80 -15.27
CA LYS A 557 -5.39 -20.21 -15.42
C LYS A 557 -6.30 -19.08 -15.90
N ASP A 558 -5.76 -17.97 -16.41
CA ASP A 558 -6.59 -16.97 -17.07
C ASP A 558 -7.29 -17.63 -18.29
N PRO A 559 -8.62 -17.66 -18.36
CA PRO A 559 -9.34 -18.36 -19.42
C PRO A 559 -9.32 -17.62 -20.76
N VAL A 560 -8.89 -16.35 -20.77
CA VAL A 560 -8.95 -15.46 -21.94
C VAL A 560 -7.56 -14.98 -22.33
N LEU A 561 -6.82 -14.37 -21.40
CA LEU A 561 -5.48 -13.83 -21.64
C LEU A 561 -4.41 -14.89 -21.39
N LEU A 562 -4.45 -15.94 -22.21
CA LEU A 562 -3.60 -17.12 -22.09
C LEU A 562 -2.11 -16.73 -22.08
N PRO A 563 -1.26 -17.34 -21.22
CA PRO A 563 0.18 -17.06 -21.18
C PRO A 563 0.89 -17.15 -22.54
N VAL A 564 0.42 -18.04 -23.42
CA VAL A 564 0.95 -18.24 -24.78
C VAL A 564 0.88 -16.98 -25.66
N PHE A 565 -0.08 -16.08 -25.40
CA PHE A 565 -0.18 -14.81 -26.14
C PHE A 565 0.96 -13.85 -25.84
N SER A 566 1.69 -14.05 -24.73
CA SER A 566 2.89 -13.26 -24.41
C SER A 566 4.16 -13.73 -25.13
N LYS A 567 4.09 -14.83 -25.89
CA LYS A 567 5.25 -15.41 -26.58
C LYS A 567 5.77 -14.46 -27.65
N GLY A 568 7.07 -14.15 -27.62
CA GLY A 568 7.74 -13.30 -28.62
C GLY A 568 7.76 -11.82 -28.28
N MET A 569 7.25 -11.41 -27.11
CA MET A 569 7.37 -10.04 -26.60
C MET A 569 8.84 -9.57 -26.48
N GLU A 570 9.78 -10.49 -26.31
CA GLU A 570 11.23 -10.22 -26.31
C GLU A 570 11.70 -9.53 -27.60
N ASN A 571 11.00 -9.76 -28.71
CA ASN A 571 11.31 -9.11 -29.99
C ASN A 571 10.86 -7.64 -30.02
N MET A 572 9.96 -7.25 -29.12
CA MET A 572 9.32 -5.93 -29.06
C MET A 572 9.92 -5.02 -27.97
N VAL A 573 10.80 -5.56 -27.13
CA VAL A 573 11.52 -4.81 -26.10
C VAL A 573 13.03 -4.83 -26.43
N ARG A 574 13.75 -3.71 -26.28
CA ARG A 574 15.18 -3.69 -26.63
C ARG A 574 15.98 -4.56 -25.66
N PRO A 575 16.97 -5.35 -26.09
CA PRO A 575 17.95 -5.94 -25.17
C PRO A 575 18.80 -4.84 -24.52
N HIS A 576 19.27 -5.04 -23.28
CA HIS A 576 20.28 -4.16 -22.69
C HIS A 576 21.58 -4.25 -23.49
N THR A 577 22.12 -3.10 -23.92
CA THR A 577 23.44 -3.00 -24.54
C THR A 577 24.38 -2.21 -23.64
N HIS A 578 24.72 -2.76 -22.46
CA HIS A 578 25.87 -2.26 -21.69
C HIS A 578 26.72 -3.43 -21.18
N THR A 579 27.93 -3.52 -21.72
CA THR A 579 29.08 -4.18 -21.11
C THR A 579 29.70 -3.23 -20.10
N HIS A 580 29.59 -3.47 -18.78
CA HIS A 580 30.65 -3.17 -17.81
C HIS A 580 30.40 -3.81 -16.42
N THR A 581 31.45 -4.49 -15.97
CA THR A 581 31.92 -4.82 -14.60
C THR A 581 30.91 -5.22 -13.51
N HIS A 582 31.11 -6.45 -13.02
CA HIS A 582 30.53 -7.07 -11.82
C HIS A 582 30.18 -6.07 -10.73
N THR A 583 28.89 -5.77 -10.61
CA THR A 583 28.31 -5.21 -9.38
C THR A 583 27.56 -6.34 -8.71
N HIS A 584 28.08 -6.87 -7.61
CA HIS A 584 27.33 -7.75 -6.73
C HIS A 584 26.20 -6.91 -6.11
N ILE A 585 24.99 -7.02 -6.64
CA ILE A 585 23.80 -6.49 -6.00
C ILE A 585 23.45 -7.47 -4.88
N PHE A 586 23.94 -7.21 -3.67
CA PHE A 586 23.36 -7.82 -2.47
C PHE A 586 22.01 -7.15 -2.22
N ILE A 587 20.92 -7.84 -2.56
CA ILE A 587 19.56 -7.49 -2.12
C ILE A 587 19.46 -7.93 -0.65
N HIS A 588 20.04 -7.18 0.28
CA HIS A 588 19.95 -7.49 1.71
C HIS A 588 19.01 -6.57 2.51
N THR A 589 18.27 -5.66 1.89
CA THR A 589 17.54 -4.63 2.67
C THR A 589 16.11 -4.29 2.24
N CYS A 590 15.44 -5.05 1.36
CA CYS A 590 14.02 -4.76 1.07
C CYS A 590 13.03 -5.91 1.16
N ILE A 591 13.42 -7.19 1.06
CA ILE A 591 12.59 -8.31 1.55
C ILE A 591 13.56 -9.43 1.97
N HIS A 592 13.80 -9.62 3.27
CA HIS A 592 14.31 -10.88 3.77
C HIS A 592 13.15 -11.89 3.77
N VAL A 593 13.17 -12.80 2.78
CA VAL A 593 12.51 -14.11 2.86
C VAL A 593 13.53 -15.06 3.48
N ASP A 594 13.12 -15.82 4.48
CA ASP A 594 13.97 -16.78 5.18
C ASP A 594 14.69 -17.72 4.21
N SER A 595 15.98 -17.90 4.49
CA SER A 595 16.93 -18.71 3.76
C SER A 595 16.60 -20.20 3.85
N THR A 596 15.98 -20.78 2.81
CA THR A 596 16.08 -22.21 2.43
C THR A 596 15.78 -22.47 0.94
N CYS A 597 16.13 -21.54 0.05
CA CYS A 597 16.18 -21.82 -1.39
C CYS A 597 17.55 -21.44 -1.93
N ASP A 598 18.47 -22.42 -1.96
CA ASP A 598 19.65 -22.36 -2.81
C ASP A 598 19.18 -22.39 -4.27
N CYS A 599 18.99 -21.20 -4.83
CA CYS A 599 18.85 -21.01 -6.27
C CYS A 599 20.14 -20.32 -6.74
N ASP A 600 21.08 -21.10 -7.26
CA ASP A 600 22.23 -20.59 -8.01
C ASP A 600 21.73 -19.82 -9.25
N ILE A 601 21.56 -18.50 -9.12
CA ILE A 601 21.28 -17.62 -10.26
C ILE A 601 22.57 -16.91 -10.64
N SER A 602 23.26 -17.49 -11.62
CA SER A 602 24.31 -16.78 -12.37
C SER A 602 23.65 -15.68 -13.21
N VAL A 603 23.82 -14.41 -12.81
CA VAL A 603 23.23 -13.26 -13.54
C VAL A 603 24.07 -12.93 -14.78
N CYS A 604 23.77 -13.62 -15.88
CA CYS A 604 24.17 -13.23 -17.24
C CYS A 604 23.04 -12.40 -17.87
N GLN A 605 23.29 -11.11 -18.16
CA GLN A 605 22.47 -10.20 -18.98
C GLN A 605 20.97 -10.09 -18.61
N ILE A 606 20.56 -9.04 -17.89
CA ILE A 606 19.13 -8.78 -17.64
C ILE A 606 18.49 -8.19 -18.92
N PRO A 607 17.52 -8.88 -19.59
CA PRO A 607 16.75 -8.27 -20.66
C PRO A 607 15.87 -7.13 -20.12
N ASN A 608 15.62 -6.07 -20.91
CA ASN A 608 14.65 -5.04 -20.50
C ASN A 608 13.25 -5.61 -20.28
N LEU A 609 12.92 -6.77 -20.85
CA LEU A 609 11.69 -7.51 -20.52
C LEU A 609 11.98 -8.55 -19.44
N THR A 610 11.48 -8.32 -18.24
CA THR A 610 11.42 -9.31 -17.16
C THR A 610 10.06 -10.01 -17.18
N ARG A 611 9.99 -11.24 -16.64
CA ARG A 611 8.75 -12.02 -16.57
C ARG A 611 8.45 -12.45 -15.14
N GLY A 612 7.18 -12.37 -14.77
CA GLY A 612 6.59 -13.11 -13.67
C GLY A 612 5.61 -14.15 -14.21
N HIS A 613 5.45 -15.27 -13.51
CA HIS A 613 4.43 -16.26 -13.83
C HIS A 613 3.78 -16.75 -12.54
N ILE A 614 2.45 -16.78 -12.52
CA ILE A 614 1.66 -17.26 -11.39
C ILE A 614 0.80 -18.41 -11.90
N GLU A 615 1.23 -19.65 -11.64
CA GLU A 615 0.66 -20.86 -12.24
C GLU A 615 -0.82 -21.04 -11.86
N GLU A 616 -1.12 -21.04 -10.57
CA GLU A 616 -2.47 -21.28 -10.03
C GLU A 616 -3.25 -19.96 -9.86
N CYS A 617 -3.39 -19.20 -10.95
CA CYS A 617 -4.06 -17.90 -10.95
C CYS A 617 -4.96 -17.71 -12.17
N GLY A 618 -6.20 -17.30 -11.95
CA GLY A 618 -7.14 -16.86 -12.98
C GLY A 618 -6.98 -15.39 -13.37
N HIS A 619 -8.05 -14.84 -13.95
CA HIS A 619 -8.06 -13.50 -14.54
C HIS A 619 -7.89 -12.38 -13.51
N TRP A 620 -8.48 -12.49 -12.32
CA TRP A 620 -8.53 -11.42 -11.30
C TRP A 620 -7.29 -11.41 -10.41
N THR A 621 -6.14 -11.32 -11.06
CA THR A 621 -4.82 -11.62 -10.51
C THR A 621 -4.47 -10.81 -9.27
N GLN A 622 -4.85 -9.52 -9.22
CA GLN A 622 -4.57 -8.62 -8.10
C GLN A 622 -5.18 -9.11 -6.77
N MET A 623 -6.36 -9.73 -6.83
CA MET A 623 -7.12 -10.16 -5.66
C MET A 623 -7.09 -11.68 -5.45
N GLU A 624 -6.84 -12.47 -6.49
CA GLU A 624 -6.69 -13.92 -6.36
C GLU A 624 -5.32 -14.32 -5.80
N ARG A 625 -4.23 -13.68 -6.27
CA ARG A 625 -2.86 -13.98 -5.85
C ARG A 625 -2.13 -12.71 -5.45
N SER A 626 -2.69 -11.99 -4.48
CA SER A 626 -2.22 -10.68 -4.04
C SER A 626 -0.76 -10.66 -3.57
N VAL A 627 -0.29 -11.68 -2.84
CA VAL A 627 1.11 -11.76 -2.36
C VAL A 627 2.11 -11.89 -3.52
N PRO A 628 2.01 -12.89 -4.42
CA PRO A 628 2.86 -12.96 -5.61
C PRO A 628 2.82 -11.70 -6.47
N VAL A 629 1.66 -11.05 -6.60
CA VAL A 629 1.54 -9.78 -7.34
C VAL A 629 2.33 -8.67 -6.67
N CYS A 630 2.20 -8.48 -5.35
CA CYS A 630 2.97 -7.47 -4.62
C CYS A 630 4.48 -7.68 -4.80
N VAL A 631 4.95 -8.94 -4.77
CA VAL A 631 6.37 -9.28 -5.02
C VAL A 631 6.78 -8.92 -6.46
N CYS A 632 6.03 -9.39 -7.46
CA CYS A 632 6.36 -9.15 -8.87
C CYS A 632 6.40 -7.65 -9.21
N VAL A 633 5.37 -6.90 -8.77
CA VAL A 633 5.31 -5.47 -9.01
C VAL A 633 6.44 -4.77 -8.28
N SER A 634 6.70 -5.07 -7.00
CA SER A 634 7.81 -4.47 -6.24
C SER A 634 9.17 -4.70 -6.89
N VAL A 635 9.43 -5.90 -7.44
CA VAL A 635 10.68 -6.18 -8.17
C VAL A 635 10.81 -5.28 -9.40
N CYS A 636 9.74 -5.11 -10.18
CA CYS A 636 9.76 -4.19 -11.33
C CYS A 636 10.07 -2.76 -10.89
N VAL A 637 9.39 -2.26 -9.85
CA VAL A 637 9.61 -0.88 -9.40
C VAL A 637 11.01 -0.69 -8.80
N CYS A 638 11.52 -1.66 -8.02
CA CYS A 638 12.84 -1.59 -7.36
C CYS A 638 14.02 -1.70 -8.33
N VAL A 639 13.97 -2.62 -9.30
CA VAL A 639 15.03 -2.77 -10.33
C VAL A 639 15.23 -1.45 -11.09
N CYS A 640 14.17 -0.65 -11.24
CA CYS A 640 14.23 0.65 -11.91
C CYS A 640 14.86 1.77 -11.06
N VAL A 641 14.74 1.71 -9.72
CA VAL A 641 15.35 2.71 -8.83
C VAL A 641 16.86 2.50 -8.73
N SER A 642 17.33 1.25 -8.70
CA SER A 642 18.74 0.92 -8.54
C SER A 642 19.60 1.23 -9.78
N LEU A 643 19.01 1.20 -10.98
CA LEU A 643 19.75 1.45 -12.22
C LEU A 643 20.21 2.91 -12.39
N HIS A 644 19.70 3.87 -11.60
CA HIS A 644 19.90 5.30 -11.85
C HIS A 644 20.28 6.14 -10.61
N ARG A 645 20.77 5.55 -9.50
CA ARG A 645 21.52 6.35 -8.52
C ARG A 645 22.83 6.81 -9.18
N PRO A 646 23.10 8.12 -9.36
CA PRO A 646 24.46 8.57 -9.61
C PRO A 646 25.30 8.16 -8.40
N MET A 647 26.46 7.56 -8.61
CA MET A 647 27.48 7.45 -7.54
C MET A 647 27.99 8.86 -7.22
N GLU A 648 27.22 9.63 -6.45
CA GLU A 648 27.76 10.77 -5.72
C GLU A 648 28.25 10.25 -4.36
N GLY A 649 29.52 9.84 -4.35
CA GLY A 649 30.19 9.31 -3.18
C GLY A 649 31.70 9.34 -3.38
N ARG A 650 32.28 10.48 -3.01
CA ARG A 650 33.70 10.85 -3.11
C ARG A 650 34.64 9.70 -2.71
N LEU A 651 35.46 9.27 -3.66
CA LEU A 651 36.80 8.77 -3.35
C LEU A 651 37.63 9.96 -2.85
N THR A 652 37.86 10.03 -1.55
CA THR A 652 38.97 10.80 -0.97
C THR A 652 39.78 9.88 -0.07
N VAL A 653 40.92 9.46 -0.65
CA VAL A 653 42.16 8.83 -0.16
C VAL A 653 42.04 7.72 0.87
#